data_AF-A0A512B3M1-F1
#
_entry.id   AF-A0A512B3M1-F1
#
_cell.length_a   1.000
_cell.length_b   1.000
_cell.length_c   1.000
_cell.angle_alpha   90.00
_cell.angle_beta   90.00
_cell.angle_gamma   90.00
#
_symmetry.space_group_name_H-M   'P 1'
#
loop_
_entity.id
_entity.type
_entity.pdbx_description
1 polymer ?
#
loop_
_entity_poly.entity_id
_entity_poly.type
_entity_poly.pdbx_seq_one_letter_code
_entity_poly.pdbx_strand_id
1 'polypeptide(L)'
;MQFKRFTPFFLFWLLCYGALAQNAVQTRLAYNFTDKFTFSDEWQYLSTDIYLFNGSKFTRVVNELENGAGRDKKNYRKDLEYMFISAQLKNIKIFGNENVIYPLYNFNISTDKKEYTTEVSDNIEVIRIIDKLPVSDESKNIEATIQAKAITNDETGDMFNIVSSQLLNISKLTNPSGALLSLVGEFGNLLGTTSKKKEYRFSSTIRLYEGQDFDTRLHSVRMYVLVPPDAKQPTLRMARFAEYLGGGHANLDRRKIEELVNYKDYPFLIIANYKSLYKTDVLSGNEINTELIEKRKQKITNAHDAGLVKDETFKQEMFYIEYLRTFAELKQNLNHYKLNYRNNISEANSKTLFSIIQSYRNIKSLQRQREKEFAKNSTFQTIFKPEYQAVAASADLYLEGDHNLKNSKELVLTLLELDTEIKNNLNAAKREAYLAKLNAVELPNKEYLATTIEGEAINRYITLLEDMQYKELFEKDVNKLATLAGTDENLAFRNSLMERAGATKCVRCREQVREAVLSFNKRYEASKTQEARKKTEELRKLADAKVTEFLKKKYCIDNNIKSSFPAEAVPAFVARFSEKNNDLGKQTEELNAFLKEGFKGEKLENITDYNNRLEVLMKQIEDGFNEICTSEKNLCGCYSG
;
A
#
# COMPACT_ATOMS: atom_id res chain seq x y z
N MET A 1 -71.62 -62.68 19.19
CA MET A 1 -71.84 -61.26 18.82
C MET A 1 -72.80 -60.68 19.84
N GLN A 2 -72.59 -59.59 20.59
CA GLN A 2 -71.62 -58.51 20.55
C GLN A 2 -71.26 -58.11 22.01
N PHE A 3 -70.06 -58.49 22.47
CA PHE A 3 -69.42 -57.91 23.66
C PHE A 3 -68.58 -56.72 23.20
N LYS A 4 -69.20 -55.62 22.77
CA LYS A 4 -68.48 -54.39 22.40
C LYS A 4 -69.41 -53.20 22.53
N ARG A 5 -69.32 -52.45 23.64
CA ARG A 5 -69.68 -51.00 23.65
C ARG A 5 -69.40 -50.20 24.93
N PHE A 6 -68.76 -50.74 25.97
CA PHE A 6 -68.52 -49.95 27.21
C PHE A 6 -67.07 -49.63 27.56
N THR A 7 -66.09 -50.05 26.76
CA THR A 7 -64.66 -49.88 27.08
C THR A 7 -63.93 -48.67 26.48
N PRO A 8 -64.40 -47.94 25.43
CA PRO A 8 -63.61 -46.83 24.89
C PRO A 8 -63.85 -45.50 25.61
N PHE A 9 -64.93 -45.35 26.37
CA PHE A 9 -65.27 -44.09 27.03
C PHE A 9 -64.49 -43.88 28.35
N PHE A 10 -64.18 -44.96 29.06
CA PHE A 10 -63.39 -44.92 30.30
C PHE A 10 -61.89 -44.72 30.03
N LEU A 11 -61.37 -45.28 28.92
CA LEU A 11 -59.97 -45.10 28.53
C LEU A 11 -59.68 -43.68 28.02
N PHE A 12 -60.65 -43.01 27.40
CA PHE A 12 -60.49 -41.62 26.94
C PHE A 12 -60.54 -40.61 28.10
N TRP A 13 -61.28 -40.93 29.17
CA TRP A 13 -61.27 -40.14 30.41
C TRP A 13 -59.99 -40.35 31.24
N LEU A 14 -59.42 -41.55 31.25
CA LEU A 14 -58.12 -41.81 31.90
C LEU A 14 -56.93 -41.21 31.13
N LEU A 15 -57.00 -41.09 29.80
CA LEU A 15 -55.97 -40.43 28.99
C LEU A 15 -56.00 -38.89 29.10
N CYS A 16 -57.12 -38.28 29.50
CA CYS A 16 -57.20 -36.84 29.76
C CYS A 16 -56.71 -36.44 31.17
N TYR A 17 -56.51 -37.40 32.09
CA TYR A 17 -55.94 -37.15 33.42
C TYR A 17 -54.41 -37.32 33.49
N GLY A 18 -53.76 -37.69 32.37
CA GLY A 18 -52.31 -37.87 32.28
C GLY A 18 -51.50 -36.60 32.01
N ALA A 19 -52.13 -35.43 31.91
CA ALA A 19 -51.42 -34.16 31.94
C ALA A 19 -51.28 -33.73 33.42
N LEU A 20 -50.43 -34.44 34.17
CA LEU A 20 -49.87 -33.88 35.40
C LEU A 20 -49.23 -32.55 35.00
N ALA A 21 -49.88 -31.45 35.35
CA ALA A 21 -49.32 -30.13 35.23
C ALA A 21 -47.93 -30.17 35.87
N GLN A 22 -46.88 -29.91 35.10
CA GLN A 22 -45.56 -29.72 35.65
C GLN A 22 -45.66 -28.54 36.63
N ASN A 23 -45.54 -28.82 37.93
CA ASN A 23 -45.58 -27.84 39.02
C ASN A 23 -44.30 -26.98 39.07
N ALA A 24 -43.76 -26.62 37.91
CA ALA A 24 -42.51 -25.90 37.75
C ALA A 24 -42.75 -24.43 37.39
N VAL A 25 -41.80 -23.56 37.76
CA VAL A 25 -41.73 -22.18 37.27
C VAL A 25 -41.74 -22.19 35.74
N GLN A 26 -42.66 -21.45 35.13
CA GLN A 26 -42.73 -21.30 33.68
C GLN A 26 -41.85 -20.14 33.22
N THR A 27 -41.02 -20.40 32.22
CA THR A 27 -40.25 -19.38 31.51
C THR A 27 -41.05 -18.91 30.30
N ARG A 28 -41.60 -17.68 30.33
CA ARG A 28 -42.45 -17.15 29.24
C ARG A 28 -41.75 -16.04 28.48
N LEU A 29 -41.72 -16.12 27.14
CA LEU A 29 -41.20 -15.06 26.28
C LEU A 29 -42.12 -13.84 26.38
N ALA A 30 -41.57 -12.70 26.80
CA ALA A 30 -42.32 -11.48 27.02
C ALA A 30 -41.93 -10.36 26.05
N TYR A 31 -40.71 -10.43 25.49
CA TYR A 31 -40.26 -9.51 24.43
C TYR A 31 -39.18 -10.16 23.56
N ASN A 32 -39.17 -9.81 22.27
CA ASN A 32 -38.17 -10.24 21.31
C ASN A 32 -37.80 -9.05 20.39
N PHE A 33 -36.50 -8.86 20.18
CA PHE A 33 -35.93 -7.85 19.30
C PHE A 33 -34.83 -8.47 18.44
N THR A 34 -34.79 -8.06 17.18
CA THR A 34 -33.71 -8.37 16.25
C THR A 34 -33.26 -7.05 15.63
N ASP A 35 -31.96 -6.78 15.65
CA ASP A 35 -31.38 -5.59 15.02
C ASP A 35 -31.68 -5.62 13.50
N LYS A 36 -32.01 -4.46 12.93
CA LYS A 36 -32.24 -4.28 11.50
C LYS A 36 -30.92 -4.19 10.71
N PHE A 37 -29.77 -4.12 11.40
CA PHE A 37 -28.46 -4.13 10.77
C PHE A 37 -28.29 -5.35 9.85
N THR A 38 -27.83 -5.11 8.63
CA THR A 38 -27.59 -6.16 7.65
C THR A 38 -26.20 -6.76 7.88
N PHE A 39 -26.15 -7.85 8.65
CA PHE A 39 -24.91 -8.59 8.88
C PHE A 39 -24.48 -9.31 7.61
N SER A 40 -23.29 -8.95 7.12
CA SER A 40 -22.59 -9.66 6.05
C SER A 40 -21.97 -10.97 6.55
N ASP A 41 -21.49 -11.81 5.64
CA ASP A 41 -21.04 -13.18 5.93
C ASP A 41 -19.72 -13.23 6.74
N GLU A 42 -18.99 -12.12 6.83
CA GLU A 42 -17.81 -11.97 7.68
C GLU A 42 -18.13 -11.85 9.19
N TRP A 43 -19.39 -11.59 9.57
CA TRP A 43 -19.83 -11.58 10.98
C TRP A 43 -20.16 -12.99 11.47
N GLN A 44 -19.35 -13.55 12.37
CA GLN A 44 -19.34 -14.99 12.60
C GLN A 44 -19.34 -15.41 14.06
N TYR A 45 -18.71 -14.63 14.93
CA TYR A 45 -18.56 -15.05 16.32
C TYR A 45 -19.74 -14.58 17.15
N LEU A 46 -20.34 -15.47 17.91
CA LEU A 46 -21.37 -15.12 18.87
C LEU A 46 -20.79 -14.90 20.26
N SER A 47 -21.17 -13.78 20.87
CA SER A 47 -21.13 -13.63 22.33
C SER A 47 -22.56 -13.54 22.85
N THR A 48 -22.82 -14.11 24.03
CA THR A 48 -24.15 -14.12 24.66
C THR A 48 -24.04 -13.69 26.11
N ASP A 49 -24.66 -12.55 26.41
CA ASP A 49 -24.80 -12.03 27.77
C ASP A 49 -26.20 -12.32 28.29
N ILE A 50 -26.29 -12.71 29.56
CA ILE A 50 -27.54 -12.92 30.27
C ILE A 50 -27.60 -12.04 31.51
N TYR A 51 -28.69 -11.31 31.62
CA TYR A 51 -28.97 -10.40 32.70
C TYR A 51 -30.17 -10.93 33.49
N LEU A 52 -29.97 -11.23 34.77
CA LEU A 52 -31.05 -11.53 35.71
C LEU A 52 -31.45 -10.27 36.46
N PHE A 53 -32.73 -9.92 36.41
CA PHE A 53 -33.33 -8.78 37.10
C PHE A 53 -34.41 -9.24 38.09
N ASN A 54 -34.64 -8.44 39.13
CA ASN A 54 -35.59 -8.70 40.20
C ASN A 54 -35.39 -10.07 40.88
N GLY A 55 -34.15 -10.42 41.21
CA GLY A 55 -33.83 -11.69 41.86
C GLY A 55 -34.57 -11.87 43.19
N SER A 56 -34.72 -10.80 43.97
CA SER A 56 -35.47 -10.80 45.24
C SER A 56 -36.94 -11.22 45.08
N LYS A 57 -37.51 -11.12 43.87
CA LYS A 57 -38.90 -11.52 43.58
C LYS A 57 -39.07 -13.02 43.40
N PHE A 58 -38.01 -13.82 43.44
CA PHE A 58 -38.15 -15.29 43.42
C PHE A 58 -38.89 -15.83 44.64
N THR A 59 -38.73 -15.18 45.80
CA THR A 59 -39.54 -15.47 47.00
C THR A 59 -41.04 -15.43 46.70
N ARG A 60 -41.49 -14.43 45.93
CA ARG A 60 -42.89 -14.34 45.49
C ARG A 60 -43.27 -15.52 44.59
N VAL A 61 -42.44 -15.87 43.61
CA VAL A 61 -42.70 -16.96 42.67
C VAL A 61 -42.86 -18.30 43.41
N VAL A 62 -41.95 -18.58 44.36
CA VAL A 62 -41.97 -19.82 45.15
C VAL A 62 -43.22 -19.90 46.05
N ASN A 63 -43.59 -18.81 46.72
CA ASN A 63 -44.82 -18.77 47.54
C ASN A 63 -46.11 -18.86 46.70
N GLU A 64 -46.15 -18.25 45.51
CA GLU A 64 -47.29 -18.37 44.58
C GLU A 64 -47.36 -19.75 43.90
N LEU A 65 -46.23 -20.48 43.81
CA LEU A 65 -46.25 -21.89 43.41
C LEU A 65 -46.91 -22.76 44.48
N GLU A 66 -46.66 -22.53 45.77
CA GLU A 66 -47.30 -23.30 46.83
C GLU A 66 -48.80 -22.96 46.96
N ASN A 67 -49.12 -21.67 47.00
CA ASN A 67 -50.43 -21.14 47.39
C ASN A 67 -51.37 -20.80 46.22
N GLY A 68 -50.87 -20.89 44.97
CA GLY A 68 -51.56 -20.46 43.76
C GLY A 68 -51.47 -18.94 43.52
N ALA A 69 -51.50 -18.54 42.24
CA ALA A 69 -51.46 -17.13 41.84
C ALA A 69 -52.88 -16.57 41.65
N GLY A 70 -53.23 -15.48 42.35
CA GLY A 70 -54.51 -14.77 42.17
C GLY A 70 -55.64 -15.23 43.10
N ARG A 71 -56.90 -15.12 42.64
CA ARG A 71 -58.11 -15.41 43.44
C ARG A 71 -58.46 -16.89 43.53
N ASP A 72 -58.09 -17.69 42.53
CA ASP A 72 -58.36 -19.13 42.47
C ASP A 72 -57.12 -19.91 42.96
N LYS A 73 -57.00 -20.06 44.28
CA LYS A 73 -55.87 -20.74 44.93
C LYS A 73 -55.90 -22.25 44.64
N LYS A 74 -54.96 -22.74 43.85
CA LYS A 74 -54.66 -24.17 43.73
C LYS A 74 -53.46 -24.49 44.62
N ASN A 75 -53.63 -25.46 45.52
CA ASN A 75 -52.55 -25.92 46.40
C ASN A 75 -51.67 -26.91 45.66
N TYR A 76 -50.44 -26.50 45.33
CA TYR A 76 -49.42 -27.39 44.82
C TYR A 76 -48.50 -27.79 45.99
N ARG A 77 -49.01 -28.58 46.93
CA ARG A 77 -48.24 -29.01 48.10
C ARG A 77 -47.02 -29.84 47.67
N LYS A 78 -45.83 -29.25 47.71
CA LYS A 78 -44.53 -29.93 47.64
C LYS A 78 -43.52 -29.16 48.50
N ASP A 79 -42.64 -29.89 49.18
CA ASP A 79 -41.53 -29.30 49.93
C ASP A 79 -40.49 -28.73 48.94
N LEU A 80 -40.42 -27.39 48.87
CA LEU A 80 -39.52 -26.67 47.98
C LEU A 80 -38.16 -26.48 48.67
N GLU A 81 -37.14 -27.26 48.27
CA GLU A 81 -35.77 -27.13 48.82
C GLU A 81 -34.83 -26.30 47.93
N TYR A 82 -34.94 -26.38 46.60
CA TYR A 82 -34.04 -25.66 45.69
C TYR A 82 -34.76 -25.03 44.50
N MET A 83 -34.15 -24.01 43.92
CA MET A 83 -34.55 -23.46 42.64
C MET A 83 -33.36 -23.42 41.71
N PHE A 84 -33.40 -24.29 40.71
CA PHE A 84 -32.39 -24.38 39.67
C PHE A 84 -32.81 -23.53 38.45
N ILE A 85 -31.87 -22.77 37.91
CA ILE A 85 -32.06 -22.02 36.68
C ILE A 85 -30.96 -22.44 35.74
N SER A 86 -31.35 -22.94 34.56
CA SER A 86 -30.41 -23.31 33.51
C SER A 86 -30.75 -22.63 32.19
N ALA A 87 -29.75 -22.55 31.32
CA ALA A 87 -29.88 -22.15 29.94
C ALA A 87 -29.68 -23.36 29.05
N GLN A 88 -30.60 -23.63 28.13
CA GLN A 88 -30.38 -24.62 27.10
C GLN A 88 -29.85 -23.92 25.85
N LEU A 89 -28.61 -24.23 25.48
CA LEU A 89 -28.04 -23.80 24.21
C LEU A 89 -28.32 -24.86 23.15
N LYS A 90 -28.81 -24.42 21.99
CA LYS A 90 -29.13 -25.29 20.84
C LYS A 90 -28.22 -24.94 19.66
N ASN A 91 -27.98 -25.93 18.80
CA ASN A 91 -27.29 -25.77 17.51
C ASN A 91 -25.84 -25.25 17.61
N ILE A 92 -25.08 -25.68 18.61
CA ILE A 92 -23.66 -25.33 18.71
C ILE A 92 -22.82 -26.49 18.18
N LYS A 93 -22.25 -26.31 16.98
CA LYS A 93 -21.47 -27.35 16.27
C LYS A 93 -20.26 -27.84 17.06
N ILE A 94 -19.61 -26.95 17.83
CA ILE A 94 -18.47 -27.30 18.70
C ILE A 94 -18.87 -28.29 19.81
N PHE A 95 -20.17 -28.43 20.08
CA PHE A 95 -20.74 -29.39 21.02
C PHE A 95 -21.47 -30.56 20.32
N GLY A 96 -21.09 -30.87 19.07
CA GLY A 96 -21.62 -32.05 18.35
C GLY A 96 -23.10 -31.95 17.94
N ASN A 97 -23.63 -30.73 17.79
CA ASN A 97 -25.05 -30.45 17.53
C ASN A 97 -26.01 -30.93 18.64
N GLU A 98 -25.51 -31.36 19.79
CA GLU A 98 -26.34 -31.69 20.94
C GLU A 98 -26.73 -30.45 21.75
N ASN A 99 -27.84 -30.54 22.47
CA ASN A 99 -28.28 -29.47 23.35
C ASN A 99 -27.40 -29.45 24.60
N VAL A 100 -26.75 -28.32 24.85
CA VAL A 100 -25.92 -28.14 26.04
C VAL A 100 -26.70 -27.39 27.10
N ILE A 101 -26.77 -27.95 28.29
CA ILE A 101 -27.46 -27.35 29.44
C ILE A 101 -26.43 -26.61 30.29
N TYR A 102 -26.63 -25.31 30.47
CA TYR A 102 -25.76 -24.44 31.26
C TYR A 102 -26.42 -24.14 32.60
N PRO A 103 -25.89 -24.61 33.73
CA PRO A 103 -26.38 -24.23 35.04
C PRO A 103 -26.07 -22.74 35.25
N LEU A 104 -27.07 -21.91 35.51
CA LEU A 104 -26.87 -20.47 35.77
C LEU A 104 -26.86 -20.19 37.27
N TYR A 105 -27.89 -20.72 37.95
CA TYR A 105 -28.10 -20.51 39.38
C TYR A 105 -28.68 -21.76 40.02
N ASN A 106 -28.27 -22.02 41.25
CA ASN A 106 -28.96 -22.93 42.14
C ASN A 106 -29.14 -22.23 43.50
N PHE A 107 -30.38 -21.88 43.82
CA PHE A 107 -30.70 -21.19 45.07
C PHE A 107 -31.28 -22.18 46.07
N ASN A 108 -30.84 -22.07 47.32
CA ASN A 108 -31.46 -22.78 48.42
C ASN A 108 -32.75 -22.07 48.84
N ILE A 109 -33.79 -22.82 49.16
CA ILE A 109 -35.05 -22.30 49.65
C ILE A 109 -35.13 -22.64 51.13
N SER A 110 -35.21 -21.61 51.97
CA SER A 110 -35.43 -21.75 53.41
C SER A 110 -36.91 -21.54 53.75
N THR A 111 -37.35 -22.11 54.86
CA THR A 111 -38.68 -21.88 55.41
C THR A 111 -38.56 -21.06 56.69
N ASP A 112 -39.02 -19.80 56.67
CA ASP A 112 -39.18 -18.99 57.88
C ASP A 112 -40.67 -18.72 58.11
N LYS A 113 -41.17 -19.05 59.31
CA LYS A 113 -42.54 -18.68 59.77
C LYS A 113 -43.69 -18.97 58.78
N LYS A 114 -43.67 -20.12 58.09
CA LYS A 114 -44.69 -20.60 57.12
C LYS A 114 -44.65 -19.96 55.73
N GLU A 115 -43.64 -19.15 55.42
CA GLU A 115 -43.38 -18.67 54.06
C GLU A 115 -42.03 -19.19 53.58
N TYR A 116 -41.94 -19.51 52.30
CA TYR A 116 -40.67 -19.84 51.66
C TYR A 116 -39.88 -18.57 51.40
N THR A 117 -38.59 -18.56 51.70
CA THR A 117 -37.67 -17.45 51.43
C THR A 117 -36.51 -17.89 50.57
N THR A 118 -36.08 -17.01 49.67
CA THR A 118 -34.95 -17.25 48.76
C THR A 118 -33.87 -16.19 49.01
N GLU A 119 -32.63 -16.61 49.25
CA GLU A 119 -31.48 -15.71 49.50
C GLU A 119 -30.87 -15.15 48.19
N VAL A 120 -31.70 -14.61 47.28
CA VAL A 120 -31.22 -14.10 45.98
C VAL A 120 -30.95 -12.59 46.05
N SER A 121 -29.69 -12.19 45.81
CA SER A 121 -29.30 -10.78 45.69
C SER A 121 -29.86 -10.13 44.42
N ASP A 122 -30.30 -8.86 44.49
CA ASP A 122 -30.67 -8.07 43.31
C ASP A 122 -29.45 -7.52 42.54
N ASN A 123 -28.26 -7.56 43.16
CA ASN A 123 -27.00 -7.07 42.60
C ASN A 123 -26.23 -8.14 41.81
N ILE A 124 -26.91 -9.12 41.25
CA ILE A 124 -26.26 -10.16 40.44
C ILE A 124 -25.70 -9.50 39.18
N GLU A 125 -24.38 -9.60 38.95
CA GLU A 125 -23.76 -9.05 37.74
C GLU A 125 -24.16 -9.86 36.48
N VAL A 126 -23.88 -9.29 35.30
CA VAL A 126 -24.12 -9.97 34.01
C VAL A 126 -23.37 -11.31 33.95
N ILE A 127 -24.04 -12.36 33.47
CA ILE A 127 -23.40 -13.65 33.18
C ILE A 127 -23.15 -13.72 31.68
N ARG A 128 -21.88 -13.68 31.26
CA ARG A 128 -21.51 -14.02 29.90
C ARG A 128 -21.33 -15.53 29.80
N ILE A 129 -22.26 -16.22 29.14
CA ILE A 129 -22.15 -17.67 28.95
C ILE A 129 -21.24 -17.99 27.79
N ILE A 130 -21.37 -17.25 26.69
CA ILE A 130 -20.61 -17.48 25.46
C ILE A 130 -19.82 -16.22 25.14
N ASP A 131 -18.52 -16.38 24.89
CA ASP A 131 -17.65 -15.32 24.38
C ASP A 131 -16.89 -15.83 23.15
N LYS A 132 -17.20 -15.25 21.99
CA LYS A 132 -16.50 -15.49 20.72
C LYS A 132 -16.57 -16.94 20.22
N LEU A 133 -17.76 -17.51 20.19
CA LEU A 133 -18.04 -18.83 19.64
C LEU A 133 -18.33 -18.72 18.14
N PRO A 134 -17.60 -19.39 17.24
CA PRO A 134 -17.90 -19.35 15.81
C PRO A 134 -19.26 -19.99 15.52
N VAL A 135 -20.10 -19.30 14.76
CA VAL A 135 -21.40 -19.79 14.29
C VAL A 135 -21.18 -20.57 12.98
N SER A 136 -21.77 -21.77 12.88
CA SER A 136 -21.74 -22.52 11.61
C SER A 136 -22.52 -21.77 10.53
N ASP A 137 -22.01 -21.78 9.29
CA ASP A 137 -22.61 -21.08 8.14
C ASP A 137 -24.08 -21.43 7.88
N GLU A 138 -24.53 -22.61 8.34
CA GLU A 138 -25.88 -23.13 8.12
C GLU A 138 -26.92 -22.59 9.11
N SER A 139 -26.51 -22.02 10.25
CA SER A 139 -27.44 -21.51 11.26
C SER A 139 -27.19 -20.02 11.52
N LYS A 140 -27.82 -19.16 10.71
CA LYS A 140 -27.77 -17.69 10.89
C LYS A 140 -28.27 -17.21 12.27
N ASN A 141 -28.86 -18.09 13.07
CA ASN A 141 -29.38 -17.84 14.41
C ASN A 141 -28.96 -18.95 15.38
N ILE A 142 -28.12 -18.64 16.35
CA ILE A 142 -28.14 -19.37 17.62
C ILE A 142 -29.31 -18.81 18.40
N GLU A 143 -30.37 -19.61 18.54
CA GLU A 143 -31.39 -19.38 19.54
C GLU A 143 -30.95 -20.06 20.84
N ALA A 144 -30.22 -19.34 21.68
CA ALA A 144 -30.10 -19.71 23.08
C ALA A 144 -31.52 -19.63 23.69
N THR A 145 -32.19 -20.77 23.81
CA THR A 145 -33.52 -20.87 24.42
C THR A 145 -33.32 -21.26 25.87
N ILE A 146 -33.29 -20.27 26.75
CA ILE A 146 -33.12 -20.50 28.19
C ILE A 146 -34.41 -21.07 28.75
N GLN A 147 -34.31 -22.20 29.45
CA GLN A 147 -35.40 -22.81 30.19
C GLN A 147 -35.01 -22.89 31.67
N ALA A 148 -35.60 -22.04 32.50
CA ALA A 148 -35.46 -22.17 33.94
C ALA A 148 -36.34 -23.32 34.43
N LYS A 149 -35.78 -24.25 35.23
CA LYS A 149 -36.49 -25.38 35.82
C LYS A 149 -36.31 -25.38 37.34
N ALA A 150 -37.33 -24.98 38.09
CA ALA A 150 -37.33 -25.17 39.55
C ALA A 150 -37.48 -26.67 39.88
N ILE A 151 -36.68 -27.17 40.83
CA ILE A 151 -36.59 -28.60 41.19
C ILE A 151 -36.96 -28.74 42.67
N THR A 152 -38.04 -29.47 42.98
CA THR A 152 -38.52 -29.73 44.36
C THR A 152 -37.90 -31.01 44.95
N ASN A 153 -38.05 -31.27 46.26
CA ASN A 153 -37.32 -32.33 47.01
C ASN A 153 -37.32 -33.74 46.35
N ASP A 154 -38.42 -34.14 45.70
CA ASP A 154 -38.54 -35.45 45.02
C ASP A 154 -37.78 -35.56 43.68
N GLU A 155 -37.21 -34.46 43.19
CA GLU A 155 -36.56 -34.36 41.87
C GLU A 155 -35.06 -34.02 41.98
N THR A 156 -34.43 -34.18 43.15
CA THR A 156 -32.95 -34.08 43.27
C THR A 156 -32.24 -34.98 42.24
N GLY A 157 -32.82 -36.17 41.98
CA GLY A 157 -32.41 -37.06 40.91
C GLY A 157 -32.41 -36.41 39.52
N ASP A 158 -33.30 -35.47 39.22
CA ASP A 158 -33.35 -34.77 37.92
C ASP A 158 -32.15 -33.86 37.71
N MET A 159 -31.68 -33.16 38.75
CA MET A 159 -30.46 -32.36 38.66
C MET A 159 -29.25 -33.27 38.39
N PHE A 160 -29.12 -34.37 39.14
CA PHE A 160 -28.06 -35.35 38.92
C PHE A 160 -28.17 -36.03 37.54
N ASN A 161 -29.38 -36.27 37.05
CA ASN A 161 -29.63 -36.81 35.71
C ASN A 161 -29.23 -35.82 34.61
N ILE A 162 -29.51 -34.53 34.79
CA ILE A 162 -29.06 -33.46 33.87
C ILE A 162 -27.54 -33.44 33.82
N VAL A 163 -26.88 -33.40 34.99
CA VAL A 163 -25.41 -33.39 35.06
C VAL A 163 -24.82 -34.66 34.46
N SER A 164 -25.33 -35.83 34.84
CA SER A 164 -24.89 -37.13 34.34
C SER A 164 -25.04 -37.25 32.83
N SER A 165 -26.20 -36.85 32.29
CA SER A 165 -26.44 -36.83 30.83
C SER A 165 -25.45 -35.92 30.11
N GLN A 166 -25.16 -34.74 30.65
CA GLN A 166 -24.20 -33.82 30.03
C GLN A 166 -22.78 -34.38 30.09
N LEU A 167 -22.34 -34.93 31.23
CA LEU A 167 -21.03 -35.56 31.36
C LEU A 167 -20.86 -36.76 30.41
N LEU A 168 -21.89 -37.61 30.30
CA LEU A 168 -21.91 -38.73 29.36
C LEU A 168 -21.82 -38.26 27.91
N ASN A 169 -22.53 -37.19 27.55
CA ASN A 169 -22.48 -36.65 26.19
C ASN A 169 -21.11 -36.03 25.88
N ILE A 170 -20.50 -35.30 26.83
CA ILE A 170 -19.14 -34.78 26.70
C ILE A 170 -18.12 -35.92 26.57
N SER A 171 -18.29 -37.02 27.32
CA SER A 171 -17.38 -38.17 27.28
C SER A 171 -17.35 -38.91 25.93
N LYS A 172 -18.40 -38.76 25.11
CA LYS A 172 -18.47 -39.34 23.76
C LYS A 172 -17.73 -38.51 22.71
N LEU A 173 -17.31 -37.28 23.04
CA LEU A 173 -16.58 -36.43 22.12
C LEU A 173 -15.13 -36.90 22.01
N THR A 174 -14.65 -37.07 20.77
CA THR A 174 -13.31 -37.62 20.50
C THR A 174 -12.19 -36.66 20.91
N ASN A 175 -12.44 -35.34 20.84
CA ASN A 175 -11.52 -34.28 21.23
C ASN A 175 -12.29 -33.13 21.90
N PRO A 176 -12.55 -33.19 23.22
CA PRO A 176 -13.27 -32.12 23.93
C PRO A 176 -12.42 -30.84 23.97
N SER A 177 -13.02 -29.70 23.64
CA SER A 177 -12.36 -28.39 23.76
C SER A 177 -12.11 -28.02 25.23
N GLY A 178 -11.15 -27.12 25.49
CA GLY A 178 -10.91 -26.59 26.84
C GLY A 178 -12.16 -25.98 27.49
N ALA A 179 -13.05 -25.39 26.69
CA ALA A 179 -14.34 -24.87 27.16
C ALA A 179 -15.30 -25.96 27.65
N LEU A 180 -15.34 -27.12 26.96
CA LEU A 180 -16.12 -28.28 27.40
C LEU A 180 -15.59 -28.81 28.75
N LEU A 181 -14.27 -28.86 28.91
CA LEU A 181 -13.65 -29.28 30.17
C LEU A 181 -13.93 -28.27 31.30
N SER A 182 -13.97 -26.97 31.01
CA SER A 182 -14.39 -25.95 31.97
C SER A 182 -15.84 -26.15 32.40
N LEU A 183 -16.75 -26.47 31.46
CA LEU A 183 -18.15 -26.77 31.76
C LEU A 183 -18.27 -28.02 32.65
N VAL A 184 -17.46 -29.06 32.41
CA VAL A 184 -17.36 -30.24 33.28
C VAL A 184 -16.94 -29.85 34.70
N GLY A 185 -15.93 -28.99 34.85
CA GLY A 185 -15.49 -28.48 36.15
C GLY A 185 -16.60 -27.75 36.90
N GLU A 186 -17.42 -26.97 36.20
CA GLU A 186 -18.55 -26.25 36.80
C GLU A 186 -19.71 -27.15 37.18
N PHE A 187 -20.01 -28.18 36.40
CA PHE A 187 -20.93 -29.23 36.84
C PHE A 187 -20.42 -29.89 38.12
N GLY A 188 -19.10 -30.14 38.24
CA GLY A 188 -18.47 -30.61 39.48
C GLY A 188 -18.68 -29.65 40.66
N ASN A 189 -18.48 -28.35 40.44
CA ASN A 189 -18.72 -27.33 41.45
C ASN A 189 -20.20 -27.30 41.89
N LEU A 190 -21.14 -27.35 40.95
CA LEU A 190 -22.58 -27.40 41.22
C LEU A 190 -22.92 -28.60 42.12
N LEU A 191 -22.44 -29.80 41.78
CA LEU A 191 -22.64 -30.99 42.62
C LEU A 191 -22.05 -30.80 44.03
N GLY A 192 -20.86 -30.22 44.11
CA GLY A 192 -20.16 -29.94 45.37
C GLY A 192 -20.87 -28.90 46.25
N THR A 193 -21.53 -27.90 45.67
CA THR A 193 -22.32 -26.90 46.40
C THR A 193 -23.69 -27.41 46.81
N THR A 194 -24.37 -28.17 45.94
CA THR A 194 -25.69 -28.72 46.24
C THR A 194 -25.61 -29.74 47.38
N SER A 195 -24.59 -30.59 47.40
CA SER A 195 -24.36 -31.51 48.54
C SER A 195 -24.13 -30.80 49.87
N LYS A 196 -23.63 -29.56 49.85
CA LYS A 196 -23.41 -28.72 51.03
C LYS A 196 -24.59 -27.79 51.36
N LYS A 197 -25.72 -27.92 50.65
CA LYS A 197 -26.88 -27.01 50.72
C LYS A 197 -26.51 -25.53 50.58
N LYS A 198 -25.48 -25.23 49.77
CA LYS A 198 -25.03 -23.87 49.48
C LYS A 198 -25.55 -23.42 48.13
N GLU A 199 -25.78 -22.12 48.02
CA GLU A 199 -26.05 -21.49 46.74
C GLU A 199 -24.91 -21.70 45.77
N TYR A 200 -25.27 -21.90 44.50
CA TYR A 200 -24.31 -21.92 43.41
C TYR A 200 -24.65 -20.82 42.43
N ARG A 201 -23.64 -20.00 42.14
CA ARG A 201 -23.67 -19.03 41.05
C ARG A 201 -22.60 -19.43 40.06
N PHE A 202 -23.01 -19.64 38.81
CA PHE A 202 -22.07 -19.87 37.74
C PHE A 202 -21.22 -18.62 37.51
N SER A 203 -19.92 -18.82 37.36
CA SER A 203 -18.95 -17.72 37.24
C SER A 203 -18.03 -17.84 36.03
N SER A 204 -17.91 -19.03 35.42
CA SER A 204 -17.13 -19.17 34.20
C SER A 204 -17.87 -18.63 32.98
N THR A 205 -17.09 -18.22 31.99
CA THR A 205 -17.57 -17.92 30.65
C THR A 205 -16.99 -18.97 29.73
N ILE A 206 -17.80 -19.55 28.83
CA ILE A 206 -17.21 -20.30 27.72
C ILE A 206 -16.56 -19.32 26.78
N ARG A 207 -15.25 -19.25 26.91
CA ARG A 207 -14.37 -18.52 26.03
C ARG A 207 -13.54 -19.53 25.26
N LEU A 208 -13.72 -19.57 23.95
CA LEU A 208 -12.85 -20.36 23.07
C LEU A 208 -11.68 -19.54 22.54
N TYR A 209 -11.76 -18.21 22.68
CA TYR A 209 -10.72 -17.31 22.20
C TYR A 209 -10.42 -16.20 23.20
N GLU A 210 -9.15 -16.07 23.55
CA GLU A 210 -8.60 -14.92 24.27
C GLU A 210 -7.92 -13.97 23.26
N GLY A 211 -8.54 -12.82 23.00
CA GLY A 211 -7.93 -11.76 22.21
C GLY A 211 -8.91 -10.61 21.96
N GLN A 212 -8.42 -9.41 21.68
CA GLN A 212 -9.23 -8.18 21.61
C GLN A 212 -9.64 -7.79 20.19
N ASP A 213 -9.23 -8.55 19.18
CA ASP A 213 -9.31 -8.17 17.78
C ASP A 213 -10.69 -8.49 17.16
N PHE A 214 -11.78 -8.19 17.88
CA PHE A 214 -13.12 -8.31 17.31
C PHE A 214 -13.97 -7.11 17.63
N ASP A 215 -14.58 -6.55 16.60
CA ASP A 215 -15.69 -5.63 16.78
C ASP A 215 -16.94 -6.45 17.08
N THR A 216 -17.70 -6.08 18.11
CA THR A 216 -18.93 -6.77 18.53
C THR A 216 -20.13 -5.86 18.29
N ARG A 217 -21.24 -6.44 17.86
CA ARG A 217 -22.49 -5.72 17.62
C ARG A 217 -23.69 -6.55 18.03
N LEU A 218 -24.62 -5.92 18.72
CA LEU A 218 -25.89 -6.52 19.11
C LEU A 218 -26.65 -7.05 17.90
N HIS A 219 -27.05 -8.31 17.97
CA HIS A 219 -27.83 -8.99 16.93
C HIS A 219 -29.29 -9.19 17.36
N SER A 220 -29.51 -9.73 18.55
CA SER A 220 -30.87 -9.97 19.05
C SER A 220 -30.95 -9.91 20.56
N VAL A 221 -32.14 -9.57 21.05
CA VAL A 221 -32.47 -9.55 22.48
C VAL A 221 -33.77 -10.29 22.72
N ARG A 222 -33.75 -11.22 23.68
CA ARG A 222 -34.95 -11.93 24.15
C ARG A 222 -35.14 -11.71 25.62
N MET A 223 -36.36 -11.38 26.03
CA MET A 223 -36.71 -11.24 27.43
C MET A 223 -37.70 -12.33 27.84
N TYR A 224 -37.34 -13.05 28.89
CA TYR A 224 -38.14 -14.10 29.48
C TYR A 224 -38.53 -13.73 30.91
N VAL A 225 -39.80 -13.87 31.25
CA VAL A 225 -40.29 -13.66 32.61
C VAL A 225 -40.55 -15.01 33.26
N LEU A 226 -40.16 -15.12 34.53
CA LEU A 226 -40.25 -16.34 35.33
C LEU A 226 -41.48 -16.24 36.23
N VAL A 227 -42.51 -17.02 35.91
CA VAL A 227 -43.83 -16.92 36.56
C VAL A 227 -44.38 -18.29 36.95
N PRO A 228 -45.27 -18.39 37.95
CA PRO A 228 -46.00 -19.62 38.21
C PRO A 228 -46.97 -19.95 37.05
N PRO A 229 -47.39 -21.21 36.88
CA PRO A 229 -48.27 -21.64 35.78
C PRO A 229 -49.56 -20.83 35.63
N ASP A 230 -50.16 -20.42 36.73
CA ASP A 230 -51.47 -19.73 36.74
C ASP A 230 -51.37 -18.19 36.66
N ALA A 231 -50.15 -17.61 36.64
CA ALA A 231 -49.99 -16.16 36.52
C ALA A 231 -50.47 -15.64 35.16
N LYS A 232 -51.02 -14.41 35.14
CA LYS A 232 -51.36 -13.72 33.88
C LYS A 232 -50.10 -13.36 33.10
N GLN A 233 -50.21 -13.31 31.77
CA GLN A 233 -49.09 -12.89 30.93
C GLN A 233 -48.77 -11.41 31.19
N PRO A 234 -47.50 -11.07 31.48
CA PRO A 234 -47.11 -9.71 31.80
C PRO A 234 -47.25 -8.79 30.58
N THR A 235 -47.78 -7.59 30.81
CA THR A 235 -47.90 -6.54 29.79
C THR A 235 -46.75 -5.54 29.96
N LEU A 236 -45.87 -5.44 28.97
CA LEU A 236 -44.65 -4.66 29.06
C LEU A 236 -44.66 -3.48 28.09
N ARG A 237 -44.22 -2.31 28.56
CA ARG A 237 -44.09 -1.11 27.73
C ARG A 237 -42.67 -0.99 27.19
N MET A 238 -42.42 -1.57 26.01
CA MET A 238 -41.06 -1.77 25.49
C MET A 238 -40.59 -0.74 24.47
N ALA A 239 -41.33 0.36 24.24
CA ALA A 239 -41.02 1.33 23.18
C ALA A 239 -39.64 2.00 23.35
N ARG A 240 -39.35 2.54 24.54
CA ARG A 240 -38.06 3.18 24.85
C ARG A 240 -36.90 2.18 24.87
N PHE A 241 -37.19 0.95 25.33
CA PHE A 241 -36.21 -0.12 25.30
C PHE A 241 -35.86 -0.52 23.86
N ALA A 242 -36.84 -0.64 22.98
CA ALA A 242 -36.61 -0.92 21.56
C ALA A 242 -35.77 0.15 20.86
N GLU A 243 -36.00 1.43 21.19
CA GLU A 243 -35.19 2.55 20.68
C GLU A 243 -33.74 2.46 21.16
N TYR A 244 -33.53 2.16 22.45
CA TYR A 244 -32.20 1.91 22.99
C TYR A 244 -31.50 0.78 22.24
N LEU A 245 -32.15 -0.38 22.05
CA LEU A 245 -31.55 -1.53 21.36
C LEU A 245 -31.17 -1.23 19.90
N GLY A 246 -31.86 -0.31 19.22
CA GLY A 246 -31.57 0.08 17.83
C GLY A 246 -30.24 0.81 17.61
N GLY A 247 -29.52 1.17 18.68
CA GLY A 247 -28.27 1.94 18.60
C GLY A 247 -27.02 1.16 18.14
N GLY A 248 -27.11 -0.15 17.89
CA GLY A 248 -25.96 -0.94 17.43
C GLY A 248 -24.87 -1.12 18.49
N HIS A 249 -25.26 -1.42 19.74
CA HIS A 249 -24.36 -1.53 20.89
C HIS A 249 -23.41 -2.72 20.82
N ALA A 250 -22.17 -2.54 21.27
CA ALA A 250 -21.21 -3.63 21.50
C ALA A 250 -21.50 -4.43 22.79
N ASN A 251 -22.18 -3.79 23.73
CA ASN A 251 -22.53 -4.30 25.04
C ASN A 251 -23.70 -3.49 25.63
N LEU A 252 -24.61 -4.16 26.34
CA LEU A 252 -25.75 -3.50 26.97
C LEU A 252 -25.43 -3.09 28.41
N ASP A 253 -25.89 -1.90 28.81
CA ASP A 253 -25.75 -1.42 30.18
C ASP A 253 -26.92 -1.92 31.05
N ARG A 254 -26.61 -2.75 32.05
CA ARG A 254 -27.59 -3.32 32.99
C ARG A 254 -28.48 -2.24 33.63
N ARG A 255 -27.92 -1.10 34.05
CA ARG A 255 -28.69 -0.05 34.75
C ARG A 255 -29.68 0.61 33.80
N LYS A 256 -29.26 0.89 32.56
CA LYS A 256 -30.16 1.43 31.52
C LYS A 256 -31.25 0.43 31.16
N ILE A 257 -30.91 -0.85 31.05
CA ILE A 257 -31.92 -1.90 30.82
C ILE A 257 -32.98 -1.87 31.94
N GLU A 258 -32.55 -1.86 33.20
CA GLU A 258 -33.44 -1.84 34.37
C GLU A 258 -34.39 -0.63 34.35
N GLU A 259 -33.84 0.55 34.07
CA GLU A 259 -34.60 1.81 33.98
C GLU A 259 -35.63 1.78 32.83
N LEU A 260 -35.24 1.27 31.66
CA LEU A 260 -36.07 1.29 30.45
C LEU A 260 -37.16 0.23 30.45
N VAL A 261 -36.90 -0.94 31.04
CA VAL A 261 -37.89 -2.03 31.15
C VAL A 261 -38.87 -1.75 32.28
N ASN A 262 -38.39 -1.23 33.42
CA ASN A 262 -39.18 -0.84 34.60
C ASN A 262 -40.27 -1.87 34.99
N TYR A 263 -39.95 -3.15 34.89
CA TYR A 263 -40.83 -4.24 35.27
C TYR A 263 -40.49 -4.71 36.67
N LYS A 264 -41.50 -4.87 37.56
CA LYS A 264 -41.28 -5.14 38.99
C LYS A 264 -42.06 -6.33 39.55
N ASP A 265 -42.92 -6.95 38.73
CA ASP A 265 -43.87 -7.94 39.24
C ASP A 265 -43.22 -9.29 39.53
N TYR A 266 -42.35 -9.74 38.63
CA TYR A 266 -41.68 -11.04 38.68
C TYR A 266 -40.21 -10.93 38.26
N PRO A 267 -39.37 -11.94 38.59
CA PRO A 267 -38.03 -12.08 38.06
C PRO A 267 -38.05 -12.22 36.54
N PHE A 268 -37.05 -11.63 35.87
CA PHE A 268 -36.91 -11.77 34.43
C PHE A 268 -35.45 -11.86 33.98
N LEU A 269 -35.26 -12.54 32.86
CA LEU A 269 -33.98 -12.74 32.20
C LEU A 269 -33.98 -12.02 30.86
N ILE A 270 -32.93 -11.25 30.60
CA ILE A 270 -32.64 -10.72 29.26
C ILE A 270 -31.45 -11.46 28.69
N ILE A 271 -31.62 -11.99 27.49
CA ILE A 271 -30.56 -12.61 26.69
C ILE A 271 -30.20 -11.63 25.58
N ALA A 272 -28.95 -11.19 25.54
CA ALA A 272 -28.41 -10.38 24.47
C ALA A 272 -27.39 -11.20 23.68
N ASN A 273 -27.66 -11.39 22.39
CA ASN A 273 -26.76 -12.07 21.46
C ASN A 273 -26.05 -11.02 20.62
N TYR A 274 -24.74 -11.14 20.48
CA TYR A 274 -23.89 -10.26 19.69
C TYR A 274 -23.21 -11.06 18.59
N LYS A 275 -23.13 -10.49 17.38
CA LYS A 275 -22.20 -11.00 16.36
C LYS A 275 -20.89 -10.23 16.48
N SER A 276 -19.79 -10.91 16.15
CA SER A 276 -18.46 -10.32 16.14
C SER A 276 -17.80 -10.49 14.79
N LEU A 277 -17.06 -9.46 14.41
CA LEU A 277 -16.31 -9.33 13.17
C LEU A 277 -14.82 -9.42 13.49
N TYR A 278 -14.10 -10.26 12.76
CA TYR A 278 -12.64 -10.29 12.86
C TYR A 278 -12.04 -8.94 12.50
N LYS A 279 -11.13 -8.46 13.33
CA LYS A 279 -10.39 -7.23 13.12
C LYS A 279 -8.90 -7.57 13.06
N THR A 280 -8.25 -7.01 12.07
CA THR A 280 -6.79 -7.04 11.98
C THR A 280 -6.24 -5.98 12.94
N ASP A 281 -5.19 -6.33 13.69
CA ASP A 281 -4.47 -5.33 14.48
C ASP A 281 -3.96 -4.24 13.52
N VAL A 282 -4.40 -2.99 13.74
CA VAL A 282 -3.98 -1.84 12.94
C VAL A 282 -2.51 -1.60 13.24
N LEU A 283 -1.65 -1.74 12.24
CA LEU A 283 -0.21 -1.55 12.40
C LEU A 283 0.22 -0.20 11.82
N SER A 284 0.90 0.60 12.63
CA SER A 284 1.66 1.72 12.09
C SER A 284 2.93 1.20 11.40
N GLY A 285 3.38 1.89 10.34
CA GLY A 285 4.58 1.48 9.59
C GLY A 285 5.83 1.24 10.47
N ASN A 286 5.94 1.93 11.60
CA ASN A 286 7.07 1.80 12.53
C ASN A 286 7.04 0.48 13.32
N GLU A 287 5.84 -0.01 13.68
CA GLU A 287 5.64 -1.21 14.49
C GLU A 287 5.89 -2.51 13.71
N ILE A 288 5.78 -2.46 12.38
CA ILE A 288 5.96 -3.65 11.53
C ILE A 288 7.43 -4.10 11.55
N ASN A 289 7.67 -5.29 12.10
CA ASN A 289 8.96 -5.98 12.13
C ASN A 289 8.77 -7.49 12.01
N THR A 290 9.86 -8.23 11.77
CA THR A 290 9.81 -9.69 11.52
C THR A 290 9.23 -10.48 12.70
N GLU A 291 9.55 -10.09 13.94
CA GLU A 291 9.06 -10.76 15.14
C GLU A 291 7.53 -10.65 15.28
N LEU A 292 6.99 -9.44 15.09
CA LEU A 292 5.56 -9.17 15.12
C LEU A 292 4.83 -9.96 14.02
N ILE A 293 5.40 -10.01 12.82
CA ILE A 293 4.84 -10.74 11.68
C ILE A 293 4.73 -12.24 11.99
N GLU A 294 5.79 -12.85 12.55
CA GLU A 294 5.76 -14.28 12.90
C GLU A 294 4.80 -14.56 14.06
N LYS A 295 4.77 -13.68 15.08
CA LYS A 295 3.79 -13.79 16.17
C LYS A 295 2.35 -13.73 15.65
N ARG A 296 2.08 -12.83 14.69
CA ARG A 296 0.77 -12.67 14.05
C ARG A 296 0.39 -13.90 13.22
N LYS A 297 1.33 -14.45 12.47
CA LYS A 297 1.16 -15.72 11.73
C LYS A 297 0.80 -16.87 12.67
N GLN A 298 1.54 -17.04 13.77
CA GLN A 298 1.25 -18.10 14.73
C GLN A 298 -0.13 -17.92 15.37
N LYS A 299 -0.49 -16.68 15.73
CA LYS A 299 -1.81 -16.34 16.31
C LYS A 299 -2.95 -16.73 15.36
N ILE A 300 -2.87 -16.39 14.08
CA ILE A 300 -3.94 -16.71 13.13
C ILE A 300 -3.99 -18.20 12.79
N THR A 301 -2.84 -18.88 12.67
CA THR A 301 -2.82 -20.35 12.45
C THR A 301 -3.47 -21.08 13.60
N ASN A 302 -3.13 -20.75 14.85
CA ASN A 302 -3.77 -21.35 16.03
C ASN A 302 -5.28 -21.06 16.06
N ALA A 303 -5.70 -19.87 15.64
CA ALA A 303 -7.13 -19.51 15.58
C ALA A 303 -7.87 -20.28 14.47
N HIS A 304 -7.23 -20.52 13.33
CA HIS A 304 -7.78 -21.33 12.24
C HIS A 304 -7.87 -22.81 12.60
N ASP A 305 -6.80 -23.38 13.17
CA ASP A 305 -6.75 -24.79 13.62
C ASP A 305 -7.80 -25.07 14.71
N ALA A 306 -8.08 -24.08 15.57
CA ALA A 306 -9.13 -24.14 16.57
C ALA A 306 -10.55 -23.92 16.00
N GLY A 307 -10.68 -23.72 14.68
CA GLY A 307 -11.95 -23.51 13.98
C GLY A 307 -12.62 -22.16 14.29
N LEU A 308 -11.85 -21.19 14.77
CA LEU A 308 -12.37 -19.90 15.22
C LEU A 308 -12.55 -18.96 14.03
N VAL A 309 -11.56 -18.88 13.14
CA VAL A 309 -11.59 -18.02 11.95
C VAL A 309 -12.02 -18.81 10.71
N LYS A 310 -12.88 -18.24 9.86
CA LYS A 310 -13.20 -18.86 8.55
C LYS A 310 -11.99 -19.00 7.64
N ASP A 311 -12.01 -20.03 6.80
CA ASP A 311 -10.99 -20.30 5.79
C ASP A 311 -10.67 -19.07 4.92
N GLU A 312 -11.70 -18.33 4.51
CA GLU A 312 -11.50 -17.13 3.69
C GLU A 312 -10.75 -16.03 4.46
N THR A 313 -11.13 -15.75 5.72
CA THR A 313 -10.44 -14.76 6.55
C THR A 313 -9.01 -15.19 6.85
N PHE A 314 -8.78 -16.48 7.15
CA PHE A 314 -7.43 -17.03 7.32
C PHE A 314 -6.58 -16.85 6.05
N LYS A 315 -7.13 -17.17 4.88
CA LYS A 315 -6.45 -17.01 3.59
C LYS A 315 -6.07 -15.55 3.32
N GLN A 316 -6.99 -14.61 3.55
CA GLN A 316 -6.72 -13.18 3.39
C GLN A 316 -5.64 -12.69 4.38
N GLU A 317 -5.70 -13.13 5.63
CA GLU A 317 -4.70 -12.80 6.65
C GLU A 317 -3.31 -13.32 6.27
N MET A 318 -3.22 -14.54 5.75
CA MET A 318 -1.95 -15.10 5.28
C MET A 318 -1.37 -14.32 4.10
N PHE A 319 -2.19 -13.87 3.14
CA PHE A 319 -1.72 -12.97 2.08
C PHE A 319 -1.29 -11.61 2.62
N TYR A 320 -1.99 -11.08 3.61
CA TYR A 320 -1.59 -9.83 4.25
C TYR A 320 -0.27 -9.97 5.03
N ILE A 321 -0.04 -11.11 5.67
CA ILE A 321 1.25 -11.44 6.32
C ILE A 321 2.40 -11.46 5.28
N GLU A 322 2.19 -12.06 4.11
CA GLU A 322 3.18 -12.01 3.02
C GLU A 322 3.47 -10.58 2.58
N TYR A 323 2.43 -9.76 2.46
CA TYR A 323 2.56 -8.34 2.13
C TYR A 323 3.35 -7.55 3.19
N LEU A 324 3.10 -7.82 4.48
CA LEU A 324 3.87 -7.23 5.59
C LEU A 324 5.34 -7.64 5.56
N ARG A 325 5.66 -8.86 5.12
CA ARG A 325 7.06 -9.29 4.94
C ARG A 325 7.77 -8.48 3.85
N THR A 326 7.11 -8.22 2.72
CA THR A 326 7.66 -7.36 1.67
C THR A 326 7.88 -5.92 2.19
N PHE A 327 6.99 -5.41 3.03
CA PHE A 327 7.18 -4.11 3.66
C PHE A 327 8.34 -4.09 4.68
N ALA A 328 8.52 -5.15 5.46
CA ALA A 328 9.65 -5.28 6.37
C ALA A 328 11.00 -5.31 5.61
N GLU A 329 11.04 -5.98 4.46
CA GLU A 329 12.20 -5.98 3.56
C GLU A 329 12.52 -4.57 3.04
N LEU A 330 11.51 -3.80 2.61
CA LEU A 330 11.68 -2.40 2.24
C LEU A 330 12.31 -1.59 3.38
N LYS A 331 11.84 -1.77 4.63
CA LYS A 331 12.41 -1.08 5.80
C LYS A 331 13.86 -1.45 6.04
N GLN A 332 14.22 -2.73 5.88
CA GLN A 332 15.60 -3.18 6.01
C GLN A 332 16.49 -2.54 4.94
N ASN A 333 16.04 -2.52 3.68
CA ASN A 333 16.76 -1.88 2.58
C ASN A 333 16.92 -0.36 2.80
N LEU A 334 15.91 0.31 3.33
CA LEU A 334 16.00 1.74 3.72
C LEU A 334 17.04 1.98 4.82
N ASN A 335 17.14 1.09 5.81
CA ASN A 335 18.14 1.21 6.86
C ASN A 335 19.56 1.01 6.31
N HIS A 336 19.76 0.01 5.45
CA HIS A 336 21.04 -0.19 4.76
C HIS A 336 21.41 1.01 3.88
N TYR A 337 20.44 1.59 3.17
CA TYR A 337 20.65 2.78 2.35
C TYR A 337 21.11 3.97 3.19
N LYS A 338 20.43 4.26 4.30
CA LYS A 338 20.82 5.36 5.21
C LYS A 338 22.24 5.18 5.76
N LEU A 339 22.65 3.94 6.05
CA LEU A 339 24.02 3.64 6.51
C LEU A 339 25.04 3.85 5.40
N ASN A 340 24.80 3.31 4.21
CA ASN A 340 25.71 3.44 3.06
C ASN A 340 25.81 4.88 2.56
N TYR A 341 24.71 5.65 2.63
CA TYR A 341 24.66 7.05 2.25
C TYR A 341 25.54 7.90 3.19
N ARG A 342 25.45 7.66 4.50
CA ARG A 342 26.32 8.31 5.49
C ARG A 342 27.80 7.98 5.32
N ASN A 343 28.11 6.79 4.82
CA ASN A 343 29.48 6.31 4.61
C ASN A 343 30.06 6.65 3.23
N ASN A 344 29.32 7.35 2.36
CA ASN A 344 29.73 7.75 1.00
C ASN A 344 30.19 6.58 0.09
N ILE A 345 29.59 5.39 0.22
CA ILE A 345 29.94 4.22 -0.60
C ILE A 345 29.05 4.18 -1.85
N SER A 346 29.48 4.82 -2.94
CA SER A 346 28.66 5.04 -4.16
C SER A 346 28.07 3.76 -4.78
N GLU A 347 28.88 2.71 -4.95
CA GLU A 347 28.41 1.45 -5.56
C GLU A 347 27.44 0.68 -4.64
N ALA A 348 27.68 0.68 -3.33
CA ALA A 348 26.77 0.06 -2.38
C ALA A 348 25.45 0.85 -2.30
N ASN A 349 25.51 2.18 -2.43
CA ASN A 349 24.33 3.04 -2.45
C ASN A 349 23.42 2.76 -3.64
N SER A 350 23.95 2.69 -4.87
CA SER A 350 23.12 2.41 -6.05
C SER A 350 22.50 1.00 -6.01
N LYS A 351 23.24 -0.01 -5.54
CA LYS A 351 22.69 -1.37 -5.33
C LYS A 351 21.58 -1.39 -4.29
N THR A 352 21.79 -0.73 -3.15
CA THR A 352 20.77 -0.69 -2.09
C THR A 352 19.52 0.10 -2.53
N LEU A 353 19.71 1.20 -3.27
CA LEU A 353 18.62 1.98 -3.85
C LEU A 353 17.82 1.16 -4.88
N PHE A 354 18.51 0.32 -5.67
CA PHE A 354 17.84 -0.62 -6.57
C PHE A 354 17.03 -1.67 -5.81
N SER A 355 17.53 -2.20 -4.69
CA SER A 355 16.75 -3.10 -3.83
C SER A 355 15.52 -2.40 -3.24
N ILE A 356 15.62 -1.12 -2.87
CA ILE A 356 14.47 -0.30 -2.45
C ILE A 356 13.43 -0.20 -3.57
N ILE A 357 13.86 0.07 -4.81
CA ILE A 357 13.00 0.12 -6.00
C ILE A 357 12.25 -1.21 -6.19
N GLN A 358 12.95 -2.35 -6.07
CA GLN A 358 12.34 -3.67 -6.21
C GLN A 358 11.30 -3.93 -5.12
N SER A 359 11.66 -3.74 -3.84
CA SER A 359 10.73 -3.96 -2.73
C SER A 359 9.50 -3.04 -2.81
N TYR A 360 9.69 -1.76 -3.13
CA TYR A 360 8.59 -0.80 -3.26
C TYR A 360 7.67 -1.12 -4.45
N ARG A 361 8.23 -1.50 -5.60
CA ARG A 361 7.44 -1.99 -6.73
C ARG A 361 6.63 -3.22 -6.35
N ASN A 362 7.23 -4.18 -5.63
CA ASN A 362 6.55 -5.38 -5.18
C ASN A 362 5.36 -5.06 -4.25
N ILE A 363 5.52 -4.11 -3.33
CA ILE A 363 4.42 -3.63 -2.47
C ILE A 363 3.27 -3.08 -3.33
N LYS A 364 3.55 -2.16 -4.26
CA LYS A 364 2.49 -1.57 -5.10
C LYS A 364 1.83 -2.60 -6.03
N SER A 365 2.61 -3.52 -6.60
CA SER A 365 2.12 -4.57 -7.47
C SER A 365 1.25 -5.59 -6.72
N LEU A 366 1.72 -6.07 -5.56
CA LEU A 366 0.95 -7.00 -4.72
C LEU A 366 -0.36 -6.38 -4.26
N GLN A 367 -0.35 -5.11 -3.82
CA GLN A 367 -1.58 -4.40 -3.47
C GLN A 367 -2.57 -4.38 -4.65
N ARG A 368 -2.14 -3.93 -5.83
CA ARG A 368 -3.00 -3.88 -7.03
C ARG A 368 -3.51 -5.28 -7.43
N GLN A 369 -2.67 -6.30 -7.32
CA GLN A 369 -3.05 -7.68 -7.61
C GLN A 369 -4.16 -8.14 -6.66
N ARG A 370 -4.00 -7.93 -5.35
CA ARG A 370 -4.99 -8.34 -4.34
C ARG A 370 -6.29 -7.56 -4.47
N GLU A 371 -6.21 -6.25 -4.73
CA GLU A 371 -7.40 -5.44 -5.01
C GLU A 371 -8.19 -5.92 -6.23
N LYS A 372 -7.50 -6.42 -7.26
CA LYS A 372 -8.13 -6.99 -8.46
C LYS A 372 -8.69 -8.39 -8.22
N GLU A 373 -7.92 -9.27 -7.56
CA GLU A 373 -8.30 -10.64 -7.25
C GLU A 373 -9.54 -10.68 -6.33
N PHE A 374 -9.59 -9.80 -5.34
CA PHE A 374 -10.63 -9.77 -4.30
C PHE A 374 -11.58 -8.58 -4.43
N ALA A 375 -11.77 -8.08 -5.65
CA ALA A 375 -12.65 -6.93 -5.92
C ALA A 375 -14.10 -7.14 -5.45
N LYS A 376 -14.60 -8.38 -5.46
CA LYS A 376 -15.97 -8.75 -5.07
C LYS A 376 -16.08 -9.38 -3.68
N ASN A 377 -14.96 -9.54 -2.96
CA ASN A 377 -14.91 -10.22 -1.68
C ASN A 377 -15.16 -9.21 -0.54
N SER A 378 -16.24 -9.38 0.24
CA SER A 378 -16.62 -8.44 1.30
C SER A 378 -15.58 -8.36 2.41
N THR A 379 -15.06 -9.51 2.86
CA THR A 379 -13.98 -9.61 3.86
C THR A 379 -12.78 -8.77 3.44
N PHE A 380 -12.32 -8.89 2.19
CA PHE A 380 -11.21 -8.08 1.69
C PHE A 380 -11.55 -6.58 1.64
N GLN A 381 -12.70 -6.20 1.07
CA GLN A 381 -13.03 -4.78 0.91
C GLN A 381 -13.20 -4.05 2.24
N THR A 382 -13.79 -4.71 3.25
CA THR A 382 -14.13 -4.09 4.53
C THR A 382 -12.98 -4.15 5.53
N ILE A 383 -12.26 -5.28 5.58
CA ILE A 383 -11.27 -5.56 6.63
C ILE A 383 -9.85 -5.32 6.13
N PHE A 384 -9.47 -5.92 5.00
CA PHE A 384 -8.05 -5.97 4.59
C PHE A 384 -7.62 -4.80 3.71
N LYS A 385 -8.47 -4.34 2.79
CA LYS A 385 -8.13 -3.26 1.85
C LYS A 385 -7.65 -1.99 2.55
N PRO A 386 -8.29 -1.50 3.64
CA PRO A 386 -7.78 -0.34 4.38
C PRO A 386 -6.37 -0.56 4.94
N GLU A 387 -6.06 -1.77 5.39
CA GLU A 387 -4.75 -2.13 5.94
C GLU A 387 -3.66 -2.14 4.87
N TYR A 388 -3.93 -2.72 3.70
CA TYR A 388 -3.03 -2.61 2.54
C TYR A 388 -2.75 -1.15 2.17
N GLN A 389 -3.79 -0.30 2.18
CA GLN A 389 -3.66 1.13 1.88
C GLN A 389 -2.82 1.87 2.93
N ALA A 390 -2.99 1.57 4.21
CA ALA A 390 -2.23 2.18 5.31
C ALA A 390 -0.73 1.84 5.24
N VAL A 391 -0.40 0.58 4.96
CA VAL A 391 1.00 0.14 4.79
C VAL A 391 1.61 0.73 3.52
N ALA A 392 0.86 0.75 2.41
CA ALA A 392 1.32 1.38 1.16
C ALA A 392 1.57 2.88 1.34
N ALA A 393 0.72 3.59 2.07
CA ALA A 393 0.91 5.00 2.40
C ALA A 393 2.14 5.21 3.30
N SER A 394 2.38 4.30 4.25
CA SER A 394 3.60 4.33 5.06
C SER A 394 4.87 4.14 4.21
N ALA A 395 4.83 3.24 3.23
CA ALA A 395 5.93 3.06 2.27
C ALA A 395 6.17 4.34 1.45
N ASP A 396 5.10 4.99 1.01
CA ASP A 396 5.16 6.25 0.26
C ASP A 396 5.84 7.35 1.06
N LEU A 397 5.55 7.46 2.35
CA LEU A 397 6.15 8.44 3.26
C LEU A 397 7.64 8.19 3.50
N TYR A 398 8.05 6.92 3.64
CA TYR A 398 9.46 6.60 3.83
C TYR A 398 10.32 6.96 2.62
N LEU A 399 9.74 6.97 1.42
CA LEU A 399 10.44 7.37 0.20
C LEU A 399 10.48 8.89 -0.04
N GLU A 400 9.80 9.70 0.79
CA GLU A 400 9.91 11.17 0.74
C GLU A 400 11.12 11.71 1.53
N GLY A 401 11.97 10.82 2.09
CA GLY A 401 13.06 11.21 2.99
C GLY A 401 14.17 12.04 2.33
N ASP A 402 14.48 11.80 1.06
CA ASP A 402 15.49 12.54 0.29
C ASP A 402 15.21 12.45 -1.22
N HIS A 403 15.99 13.19 -2.01
CA HIS A 403 15.83 13.28 -3.47
C HIS A 403 16.01 11.94 -4.20
N ASN A 404 16.93 11.08 -3.76
CA ASN A 404 17.16 9.78 -4.42
C ASN A 404 15.99 8.84 -4.15
N LEU A 405 15.51 8.78 -2.90
CA LEU A 405 14.35 7.97 -2.53
C LEU A 405 13.08 8.47 -3.23
N LYS A 406 12.91 9.80 -3.35
CA LYS A 406 11.78 10.40 -4.07
C LYS A 406 11.83 10.04 -5.55
N ASN A 407 13.00 10.13 -6.18
CA ASN A 407 13.16 9.71 -7.58
C ASN A 407 12.92 8.21 -7.76
N SER A 408 13.33 7.37 -6.80
CA SER A 408 13.01 5.93 -6.81
C SER A 408 11.51 5.67 -6.75
N LYS A 409 10.78 6.43 -5.92
CA LYS A 409 9.31 6.39 -5.88
C LYS A 409 8.70 6.77 -7.22
N GLU A 410 9.11 7.90 -7.80
CA GLU A 410 8.62 8.38 -9.09
C GLU A 410 8.93 7.42 -10.23
N LEU A 411 10.13 6.82 -10.23
CA LEU A 411 10.53 5.77 -11.17
C LEU A 411 9.58 4.58 -11.08
N VAL A 412 9.32 4.04 -9.89
CA VAL A 412 8.43 2.88 -9.71
C VAL A 412 7.00 3.21 -10.15
N LEU A 413 6.46 4.38 -9.78
CA LEU A 413 5.12 4.79 -10.21
C LEU A 413 5.05 4.92 -11.73
N THR A 414 6.09 5.45 -12.37
CA THR A 414 6.19 5.55 -13.83
C THR A 414 6.23 4.17 -14.50
N LEU A 415 7.00 3.21 -13.96
CA LEU A 415 7.02 1.83 -14.48
C LEU A 415 5.62 1.18 -14.41
N LEU A 416 4.92 1.37 -13.29
CA LEU A 416 3.57 0.84 -13.09
C LEU A 416 2.52 1.48 -14.01
N GLU A 417 2.72 2.73 -14.43
CA GLU A 417 1.91 3.40 -15.44
C GLU A 417 2.23 2.83 -16.83
N LEU A 418 3.52 2.71 -17.17
CA LEU A 418 4.00 2.17 -18.45
C LEU A 418 3.52 0.73 -18.71
N ASP A 419 3.43 -0.12 -17.68
CA ASP A 419 2.87 -1.47 -17.76
C ASP A 419 1.43 -1.48 -18.35
N THR A 420 0.71 -0.36 -18.27
CA THR A 420 -0.66 -0.19 -18.80
C THR A 420 -0.75 0.72 -20.02
N GLU A 421 -0.06 1.87 -20.02
CA GLU A 421 -0.24 2.93 -21.02
C GLU A 421 0.56 2.72 -22.30
N ILE A 422 1.63 1.91 -22.29
CA ILE A 422 2.54 1.83 -23.44
C ILE A 422 1.86 1.29 -24.72
N LYS A 423 0.75 0.57 -24.55
CA LYS A 423 -0.10 0.07 -25.65
C LYS A 423 -0.96 1.16 -26.32
N ASN A 424 -1.11 2.32 -25.69
CA ASN A 424 -2.00 3.40 -26.13
C ASN A 424 -1.30 4.49 -26.95
N ASN A 425 -0.10 4.21 -27.48
CA ASN A 425 0.71 5.10 -28.31
C ASN A 425 0.98 6.48 -27.66
N LEU A 426 1.99 6.52 -26.79
CA LEU A 426 2.39 7.71 -26.04
C LEU A 426 2.89 8.83 -26.95
N ASN A 427 2.47 10.08 -26.71
CA ASN A 427 2.97 11.25 -27.44
C ASN A 427 4.41 11.64 -27.00
N ALA A 428 5.08 12.47 -27.81
CA ALA A 428 6.47 12.87 -27.57
C ALA A 428 6.71 13.56 -26.21
N ALA A 429 5.80 14.42 -25.76
CA ALA A 429 5.93 15.12 -24.49
C ALA A 429 5.83 14.16 -23.28
N LYS A 430 4.90 13.20 -23.32
CA LYS A 430 4.78 12.17 -22.27
C LYS A 430 5.99 11.25 -22.23
N ARG A 431 6.49 10.81 -23.39
CA ARG A 431 7.70 9.97 -23.45
C ARG A 431 8.90 10.68 -22.86
N GLU A 432 9.08 11.97 -23.16
CA GLU A 432 10.14 12.80 -22.59
C GLU A 432 10.03 12.92 -21.06
N ALA A 433 8.81 13.15 -20.55
CA ALA A 433 8.56 13.20 -19.11
C ALA A 433 8.84 11.85 -18.41
N TYR A 434 8.47 10.73 -19.03
CA TYR A 434 8.80 9.40 -18.51
C TYR A 434 10.29 9.11 -18.55
N LEU A 435 10.99 9.44 -19.63
CA LEU A 435 12.45 9.33 -19.72
C LEU A 435 13.14 10.18 -18.66
N ALA A 436 12.64 11.39 -18.38
CA ALA A 436 13.16 12.23 -17.30
C ALA A 436 13.09 11.53 -15.94
N LYS A 437 11.96 10.90 -15.60
CA LYS A 437 11.77 10.18 -14.34
C LYS A 437 12.57 8.87 -14.27
N LEU A 438 12.62 8.10 -15.35
CA LEU A 438 13.37 6.84 -15.42
C LEU A 438 14.89 7.06 -15.31
N ASN A 439 15.39 8.16 -15.90
CA ASN A 439 16.81 8.53 -15.84
C ASN A 439 17.16 9.42 -14.63
N ALA A 440 16.21 9.71 -13.74
CA ALA A 440 16.44 10.55 -12.54
C ALA A 440 17.11 9.80 -11.39
N VAL A 441 17.17 8.47 -11.46
CA VAL A 441 17.80 7.61 -10.46
C VAL A 441 19.09 7.02 -11.04
N GLU A 442 20.16 7.09 -10.26
CA GLU A 442 21.40 6.37 -10.59
C GLU A 442 21.23 4.88 -10.30
N LEU A 443 21.02 4.11 -11.37
CA LEU A 443 20.92 2.66 -11.29
C LEU A 443 22.32 2.02 -11.25
N PRO A 444 22.46 0.79 -10.70
CA PRO A 444 23.67 0.00 -10.83
C PRO A 444 24.10 -0.17 -12.30
N ASN A 445 25.34 -0.64 -12.49
CA ASN A 445 25.87 -0.88 -13.83
C ASN A 445 24.98 -1.84 -14.65
N LYS A 446 25.07 -1.74 -15.99
CA LYS A 446 24.22 -2.53 -16.91
C LYS A 446 24.38 -4.05 -16.71
N GLU A 447 25.58 -4.49 -16.35
CA GLU A 447 25.88 -5.90 -16.05
C GLU A 447 25.04 -6.39 -14.86
N TYR A 448 25.01 -5.65 -13.75
CA TYR A 448 24.20 -5.98 -12.59
C TYR A 448 22.71 -5.94 -12.91
N LEU A 449 22.23 -4.90 -13.61
CA LEU A 449 20.83 -4.81 -13.99
C LEU A 449 20.39 -5.99 -14.86
N ALA A 450 21.25 -6.47 -15.77
CA ALA A 450 20.98 -7.63 -16.61
C ALA A 450 20.89 -8.96 -15.84
N THR A 451 21.38 -9.02 -14.60
CA THR A 451 21.20 -10.20 -13.73
C THR A 451 19.83 -10.26 -13.05
N THR A 452 19.02 -9.22 -13.16
CA THR A 452 17.71 -9.11 -12.48
C THR A 452 16.58 -8.89 -13.48
N ILE A 453 15.42 -9.50 -13.20
CA ILE A 453 14.23 -9.37 -14.07
C ILE A 453 13.75 -7.91 -14.10
N GLU A 454 13.77 -7.22 -12.96
CA GLU A 454 13.36 -5.81 -12.88
C GLU A 454 14.33 -4.89 -13.62
N GLY A 455 15.64 -5.13 -13.53
CA GLY A 455 16.64 -4.33 -14.23
C GLY A 455 16.51 -4.46 -15.74
N GLU A 456 16.27 -5.68 -16.23
CA GLU A 456 16.01 -5.92 -17.65
C GLU A 456 14.72 -5.24 -18.12
N ALA A 457 13.64 -5.29 -17.31
CA ALA A 457 12.37 -4.63 -17.63
C ALA A 457 12.52 -3.10 -17.71
N ILE A 458 13.26 -2.48 -16.79
CA ILE A 458 13.54 -1.03 -16.80
C ILE A 458 14.30 -0.65 -18.09
N ASN A 459 15.37 -1.38 -18.39
CA ASN A 459 16.18 -1.13 -19.59
C ASN A 459 15.35 -1.28 -20.87
N ARG A 460 14.45 -2.27 -20.91
CA ARG A 460 13.53 -2.49 -22.04
C ARG A 460 12.58 -1.30 -22.24
N TYR A 461 11.99 -0.78 -21.15
CA TYR A 461 11.11 0.38 -21.23
C TYR A 461 11.84 1.65 -21.64
N ILE A 462 13.04 1.90 -21.09
CA ILE A 462 13.88 3.03 -21.49
C ILE A 462 14.19 2.93 -22.99
N THR A 463 14.71 1.79 -23.44
CA THR A 463 15.07 1.58 -24.86
C THR A 463 13.87 1.80 -25.78
N LEU A 464 12.70 1.24 -25.44
CA LEU A 464 11.49 1.40 -26.24
C LEU A 464 11.05 2.87 -26.32
N LEU A 465 11.05 3.60 -25.20
CA LEU A 465 10.69 5.02 -25.16
C LEU A 465 11.70 5.88 -25.95
N GLU A 466 12.99 5.60 -25.80
CA GLU A 466 14.06 6.28 -26.54
C GLU A 466 13.96 6.04 -28.04
N ASP A 467 13.63 4.82 -28.46
CA ASP A 467 13.46 4.46 -29.87
C ASP A 467 12.29 5.19 -30.51
N MET A 468 11.16 5.26 -29.80
CA MET A 468 9.99 6.02 -30.25
C MET A 468 10.31 7.51 -30.34
N GLN A 469 11.01 8.05 -29.33
CA GLN A 469 11.40 9.46 -29.30
C GLN A 469 12.37 9.83 -30.42
N TYR A 470 13.37 8.97 -30.66
CA TYR A 470 14.36 9.15 -31.71
C TYR A 470 13.69 9.13 -33.09
N LYS A 471 12.89 8.10 -33.38
CA LYS A 471 12.21 7.95 -34.68
C LYS A 471 11.30 9.14 -35.00
N GLU A 472 10.54 9.62 -34.02
CA GLU A 472 9.60 10.72 -34.25
C GLU A 472 10.27 12.08 -34.38
N LEU A 473 11.26 12.41 -33.53
CA LEU A 473 11.79 13.77 -33.44
C LEU A 473 13.18 13.99 -34.03
N PHE A 474 14.01 12.94 -34.13
CA PHE A 474 15.44 13.10 -34.46
C PHE A 474 15.86 12.38 -35.75
N GLU A 475 15.29 11.22 -36.07
CA GLU A 475 15.75 10.35 -37.16
C GLU A 475 15.83 11.08 -38.51
N LYS A 476 14.78 11.82 -38.87
CA LYS A 476 14.74 12.59 -40.13
C LYS A 476 15.85 13.65 -40.19
N ASP A 477 16.06 14.37 -39.10
CA ASP A 477 17.03 15.47 -39.06
C ASP A 477 18.47 14.96 -38.96
N VAL A 478 18.69 13.85 -38.27
CA VAL A 478 19.97 13.13 -38.23
C VAL A 478 20.34 12.60 -39.62
N ASN A 479 19.41 11.94 -40.31
CA ASN A 479 19.62 11.45 -41.67
C ASN A 479 19.85 12.61 -42.67
N LYS A 480 19.15 13.74 -42.48
CA LYS A 480 19.41 14.95 -43.26
C LYS A 480 20.82 15.48 -43.00
N LEU A 481 21.24 15.62 -41.75
CA LEU A 481 22.59 16.11 -41.41
C LEU A 481 23.71 15.20 -41.98
N ALA A 482 23.47 13.89 -42.01
CA ALA A 482 24.40 12.92 -42.57
C ALA A 482 24.68 13.14 -44.07
N THR A 483 23.72 13.71 -44.80
CA THR A 483 23.79 13.94 -46.26
C THR A 483 24.11 15.39 -46.66
N LEU A 484 23.94 16.35 -45.74
CA LEU A 484 24.27 17.75 -45.98
C LEU A 484 25.77 17.97 -46.20
N ALA A 485 26.07 18.90 -47.11
CA ALA A 485 27.42 19.41 -47.35
C ALA A 485 27.92 20.22 -46.14
N GLY A 486 29.20 20.10 -45.82
CA GLY A 486 29.85 20.83 -44.74
C GLY A 486 30.13 22.29 -45.12
N THR A 487 29.08 23.10 -45.20
CA THR A 487 29.16 24.53 -45.54
C THR A 487 28.66 25.41 -44.39
N ASP A 488 29.01 26.70 -44.42
CA ASP A 488 28.60 27.67 -43.39
C ASP A 488 27.07 27.79 -43.27
N GLU A 489 26.36 27.72 -44.40
CA GLU A 489 24.90 27.76 -44.46
C GLU A 489 24.22 26.64 -43.66
N ASN A 490 24.87 25.47 -43.59
CA ASN A 490 24.34 24.29 -42.90
C ASN A 490 24.74 24.23 -41.41
N LEU A 491 25.61 25.12 -40.92
CA LEU A 491 25.99 25.17 -39.51
C LEU A 491 24.82 25.49 -38.59
N ALA A 492 23.90 26.36 -39.03
CA ALA A 492 22.72 26.72 -38.26
C ALA A 492 21.84 25.49 -37.97
N PHE A 493 21.64 24.62 -38.97
CA PHE A 493 20.88 23.38 -38.81
C PHE A 493 21.58 22.40 -37.86
N ARG A 494 22.91 22.24 -37.98
CA ARG A 494 23.73 21.43 -37.08
C ARG A 494 23.63 21.91 -35.63
N ASN A 495 23.73 23.22 -35.39
CA ASN A 495 23.66 23.80 -34.05
C ASN A 495 22.27 23.64 -33.43
N SER A 496 21.19 23.87 -34.20
CA SER A 496 19.82 23.64 -33.75
C SER A 496 19.56 22.17 -33.38
N LEU A 497 20.11 21.22 -34.14
CA LEU A 497 19.98 19.80 -33.81
C LEU A 497 20.74 19.44 -32.53
N MET A 498 21.95 19.99 -32.33
CA MET A 498 22.74 19.80 -31.10
C MET A 498 22.05 20.41 -29.87
N GLU A 499 21.44 21.58 -30.01
CA GLU A 499 20.68 22.22 -28.92
C GLU A 499 19.46 21.38 -28.53
N ARG A 500 18.68 20.89 -29.50
CA ARG A 500 17.57 19.95 -29.26
C ARG A 500 18.03 18.67 -28.59
N ALA A 501 19.19 18.13 -29.00
CA ALA A 501 19.78 16.97 -28.33
C ALA A 501 20.19 17.29 -26.88
N GLY A 502 20.75 18.47 -26.62
CA GLY A 502 21.10 18.91 -25.26
C GLY A 502 19.89 19.04 -24.33
N ALA A 503 18.72 19.37 -24.87
CA ALA A 503 17.49 19.55 -24.10
C ALA A 503 16.77 18.22 -23.76
N THR A 504 16.96 17.17 -24.55
CA THR A 504 16.29 15.88 -24.31
C THR A 504 17.00 15.01 -23.26
N LYS A 505 16.20 14.24 -22.52
CA LYS A 505 16.58 13.19 -21.57
C LYS A 505 16.78 11.83 -22.24
N CYS A 506 16.47 11.69 -23.53
CA CYS A 506 16.77 10.53 -24.35
C CYS A 506 18.29 10.40 -24.55
N VAL A 507 18.92 9.38 -23.98
CA VAL A 507 20.36 9.12 -24.09
C VAL A 507 20.70 8.71 -25.52
N ARG A 508 19.98 7.74 -26.09
CA ARG A 508 20.18 7.31 -27.49
C ARG A 508 20.08 8.46 -28.48
N CYS A 509 19.12 9.37 -28.30
CA CYS A 509 18.93 10.53 -29.17
C CYS A 509 20.17 11.46 -29.14
N ARG A 510 20.74 11.68 -27.95
CA ARG A 510 21.96 12.47 -27.79
C ARG A 510 23.17 11.82 -28.45
N GLU A 511 23.32 10.51 -28.28
CA GLU A 511 24.43 9.75 -28.87
C GLU A 511 24.36 9.77 -30.41
N GLN A 512 23.20 9.46 -30.99
CA GLN A 512 23.01 9.46 -32.45
C GLN A 512 23.22 10.85 -33.08
N VAL A 513 22.71 11.91 -32.43
CA VAL A 513 22.97 13.29 -32.88
C VAL A 513 24.46 13.62 -32.76
N ARG A 514 25.13 13.26 -31.66
CA ARG A 514 26.56 13.51 -31.48
C ARG A 514 27.39 12.85 -32.57
N GLU A 515 27.11 11.59 -32.90
CA GLU A 515 27.78 10.87 -33.99
C GLU A 515 27.57 11.56 -35.34
N ALA A 516 26.33 11.97 -35.65
CA ALA A 516 26.02 12.69 -36.88
C ALA A 516 26.72 14.06 -36.96
N VAL A 517 26.78 14.80 -35.85
CA VAL A 517 27.49 16.09 -35.78
C VAL A 517 29.00 15.89 -35.95
N LEU A 518 29.60 14.86 -35.35
CA LEU A 518 31.02 14.54 -35.56
C LEU A 518 31.31 14.25 -37.04
N SER A 519 30.43 13.50 -37.70
CA SER A 519 30.54 13.22 -39.14
C SER A 519 30.42 14.50 -39.99
N PHE A 520 29.47 15.39 -39.66
CA PHE A 520 29.32 16.68 -40.34
C PHE A 520 30.55 17.59 -40.15
N ASN A 521 31.08 17.69 -38.92
CA ASN A 521 32.25 18.52 -38.62
C ASN A 521 33.47 18.09 -39.46
N LYS A 522 33.68 16.77 -39.63
CA LYS A 522 34.74 16.25 -40.52
C LYS A 522 34.57 16.72 -41.97
N ARG A 523 33.34 16.69 -42.50
CA ARG A 523 33.06 17.20 -43.87
C ARG A 523 33.26 18.71 -43.97
N TYR A 524 32.86 19.44 -42.93
CA TYR A 524 33.02 20.89 -42.85
C TYR A 524 34.49 21.30 -42.83
N GLU A 525 35.31 20.65 -41.99
CA GLU A 525 36.76 20.86 -41.97
C GLU A 525 37.41 20.54 -43.31
N ALA A 526 37.00 19.45 -43.97
CA ALA A 526 37.50 19.10 -45.31
C ALA A 526 37.13 20.16 -46.36
N SER A 527 35.89 20.67 -46.35
CA SER A 527 35.44 21.73 -47.25
C SER A 527 36.21 23.03 -47.03
N LYS A 528 36.40 23.44 -45.77
CA LYS A 528 37.19 24.63 -45.42
C LYS A 528 38.66 24.48 -45.79
N THR A 529 39.22 23.28 -45.64
CA THR A 529 40.58 22.96 -46.11
C THR A 529 40.70 23.11 -47.62
N GLN A 530 39.71 22.63 -48.38
CA GLN A 530 39.70 22.78 -49.84
C GLN A 530 39.55 24.24 -50.29
N GLU A 531 38.66 25.00 -49.64
CA GLU A 531 38.48 26.43 -49.88
C GLU A 531 39.79 27.21 -49.60
N ALA A 532 40.42 26.94 -48.46
CA ALA A 532 41.68 27.57 -48.08
C ALA A 532 42.81 27.24 -49.07
N ARG A 533 42.87 26.00 -49.60
CA ARG A 533 43.83 25.61 -50.64
C ARG A 533 43.61 26.36 -51.95
N LYS A 534 42.36 26.52 -52.40
CA LYS A 534 42.05 27.33 -53.59
C LYS A 534 42.50 28.77 -53.40
N LYS A 535 42.21 29.36 -52.23
CA LYS A 535 42.68 30.70 -51.86
C LYS A 535 44.22 30.76 -51.88
N THR A 536 44.92 29.74 -51.39
CA THR A 536 46.39 29.66 -51.47
C THR A 536 46.88 29.71 -52.91
N GLU A 537 46.27 28.95 -53.81
CA GLU A 537 46.66 28.94 -55.23
C GLU A 537 46.45 30.31 -55.89
N GLU A 538 45.34 30.98 -55.59
CA GLU A 538 45.04 32.33 -56.07
C GLU A 538 46.03 33.37 -55.51
N LEU A 539 46.27 33.35 -54.19
CA LEU A 539 47.21 34.25 -53.52
C LEU A 539 48.64 34.05 -54.00
N ARG A 540 49.07 32.81 -54.27
CA ARG A 540 50.42 32.55 -54.81
C ARG A 540 50.58 33.13 -56.20
N LYS A 541 49.57 33.02 -57.08
CA LYS A 541 49.59 33.64 -58.41
C LYS A 541 49.65 35.17 -58.31
N LEU A 542 48.85 35.75 -57.41
CA LEU A 542 48.85 37.19 -57.17
C LEU A 542 50.20 37.67 -56.61
N ALA A 543 50.76 36.95 -55.65
CA ALA A 543 52.02 37.27 -55.01
C ALA A 543 53.20 37.19 -55.99
N ASP A 544 53.22 36.19 -56.88
CA ASP A 544 54.24 36.08 -57.92
C ASP A 544 54.22 37.27 -58.90
N ALA A 545 53.02 37.69 -59.31
CA ALA A 545 52.84 38.89 -60.12
C ALA A 545 53.28 40.16 -59.36
N LYS A 546 52.92 40.28 -58.08
CA LYS A 546 53.29 41.40 -57.21
C LYS A 546 54.80 41.46 -56.94
N VAL A 547 55.49 40.35 -56.75
CA VAL A 547 56.97 40.31 -56.62
C VAL A 547 57.62 40.95 -57.85
N THR A 548 57.15 40.61 -59.05
CA THR A 548 57.66 41.23 -60.28
C THR A 548 57.36 42.73 -60.33
N GLU A 549 56.16 43.16 -59.93
CA GLU A 549 55.79 44.57 -59.81
C GLU A 549 56.68 45.32 -58.83
N PHE A 550 56.91 44.77 -57.64
CA PHE A 550 57.73 45.34 -56.57
C PHE A 550 59.21 45.44 -56.95
N LEU A 551 59.76 44.43 -57.63
CA LEU A 551 61.13 44.50 -58.16
C LEU A 551 61.27 45.61 -59.21
N LYS A 552 60.26 45.80 -60.08
CA LYS A 552 60.22 46.93 -61.02
C LYS A 552 60.12 48.28 -60.30
N LYS A 553 59.28 48.40 -59.26
CA LYS A 553 59.17 49.61 -58.43
C LYS A 553 60.49 49.94 -57.74
N LYS A 554 61.15 48.95 -57.14
CA LYS A 554 62.48 49.09 -56.54
C LYS A 554 63.49 49.64 -57.54
N TYR A 555 63.61 48.99 -58.70
CA TYR A 555 64.56 49.37 -59.73
C TYR A 555 64.28 50.77 -60.28
N CYS A 556 63.01 51.12 -60.48
CA CYS A 556 62.58 52.46 -60.87
C CYS A 556 63.04 53.53 -59.86
N ILE A 557 62.75 53.33 -58.58
CA ILE A 557 63.13 54.26 -57.51
C ILE A 557 64.66 54.38 -57.43
N ASP A 558 65.39 53.26 -57.47
CA ASP A 558 66.86 53.26 -57.44
C ASP A 558 67.46 54.02 -58.63
N ASN A 559 66.92 53.83 -59.83
CA ASN A 559 67.37 54.53 -61.03
C ASN A 559 67.05 56.03 -60.96
N ASN A 560 65.85 56.40 -60.52
CA ASN A 560 65.44 57.81 -60.40
C ASN A 560 66.24 58.55 -59.33
N ILE A 561 66.60 57.89 -58.23
CA ILE A 561 67.51 58.44 -57.23
C ILE A 561 68.90 58.67 -57.87
N LYS A 562 69.45 57.70 -58.59
CA LYS A 562 70.78 57.80 -59.23
C LYS A 562 70.84 58.83 -60.37
N SER A 563 69.76 59.00 -61.11
CA SER A 563 69.70 59.94 -62.24
C SER A 563 69.43 61.38 -61.80
N SER A 564 68.65 61.57 -60.73
CA SER A 564 68.25 62.89 -60.23
C SER A 564 69.23 63.47 -59.21
N PHE A 565 70.07 62.63 -58.57
CA PHE A 565 71.01 63.05 -57.54
C PHE A 565 72.42 62.45 -57.78
N PRO A 566 73.47 63.27 -57.92
CA PRO A 566 74.84 62.80 -58.02
C PRO A 566 75.30 62.11 -56.73
N ALA A 567 76.08 61.03 -56.86
CA ALA A 567 76.49 60.16 -55.74
C ALA A 567 77.22 60.88 -54.60
N GLU A 568 77.80 62.04 -54.87
CA GLU A 568 78.59 62.86 -53.95
C GLU A 568 77.73 63.89 -53.16
N ALA A 569 76.44 64.04 -53.49
CA ALA A 569 75.57 65.09 -52.93
C ALA A 569 74.10 64.66 -52.72
N VAL A 570 73.85 63.44 -52.24
CA VAL A 570 72.48 62.95 -51.95
C VAL A 570 71.94 63.58 -50.65
N PRO A 571 70.82 64.32 -50.68
CA PRO A 571 70.22 64.89 -49.47
C PRO A 571 69.81 63.82 -48.44
N ALA A 572 69.92 64.13 -47.15
CA ALA A 572 69.65 63.18 -46.07
C ALA A 572 68.23 62.57 -46.10
N PHE A 573 67.23 63.32 -46.59
CA PHE A 573 65.87 62.79 -46.76
C PHE A 573 65.75 61.79 -47.93
N VAL A 574 66.53 61.98 -49.01
CA VAL A 574 66.62 61.04 -50.15
C VAL A 574 67.37 59.78 -49.75
N ALA A 575 68.40 59.90 -48.90
CA ALA A 575 69.10 58.76 -48.33
C ALA A 575 68.16 57.84 -47.52
N ARG A 576 67.20 58.42 -46.77
CA ARG A 576 66.15 57.65 -46.05
C ARG A 576 65.22 56.90 -47.00
N PHE A 577 64.85 57.49 -48.14
CA PHE A 577 64.08 56.78 -49.15
C PHE A 577 64.88 55.67 -49.82
N SER A 578 66.19 55.84 -50.03
CA SER A 578 67.07 54.78 -50.54
C SER A 578 67.20 53.61 -49.55
N GLU A 579 67.36 53.88 -48.25
CA GLU A 579 67.37 52.86 -47.20
C GLU A 579 66.05 52.09 -47.16
N LYS A 580 64.92 52.82 -47.15
CA LYS A 580 63.58 52.22 -47.18
C LYS A 580 63.32 51.41 -48.45
N ASN A 581 63.76 51.88 -49.62
CA ASN A 581 63.65 51.15 -50.88
C ASN A 581 64.48 49.85 -50.87
N ASN A 582 65.67 49.89 -50.28
CA ASN A 582 66.51 48.71 -50.11
C ASN A 582 65.87 47.69 -49.17
N ASP A 583 65.28 48.13 -48.06
CA ASP A 583 64.59 47.24 -47.12
C ASP A 583 63.30 46.65 -47.71
N LEU A 584 62.51 47.42 -48.45
CA LEU A 584 61.38 46.90 -49.24
C LEU A 584 61.84 45.90 -50.29
N GLY A 585 63.02 46.11 -50.88
CA GLY A 585 63.68 45.15 -51.75
C GLY A 585 64.02 43.83 -51.06
N LYS A 586 64.60 43.88 -49.85
CA LYS A 586 64.86 42.67 -49.05
C LYS A 586 63.56 41.95 -48.68
N GLN A 587 62.51 42.68 -48.31
CA GLN A 587 61.18 42.10 -48.04
C GLN A 587 60.56 41.47 -49.30
N THR A 588 60.79 42.05 -50.47
CA THR A 588 60.37 41.48 -51.77
C THR A 588 61.12 40.19 -52.08
N GLU A 589 62.41 40.12 -51.76
CA GLU A 589 63.21 38.89 -51.86
C GLU A 589 62.75 37.83 -50.84
N GLU A 590 62.40 38.23 -49.61
CA GLU A 590 61.81 37.35 -48.61
C GLU A 590 60.47 36.77 -49.08
N LEU A 591 59.57 37.60 -49.65
CA LEU A 591 58.32 37.15 -50.24
C LEU A 591 58.56 36.15 -51.38
N ASN A 592 59.54 36.42 -52.27
CA ASN A 592 59.90 35.51 -53.35
C ASN A 592 60.47 34.17 -52.82
N ALA A 593 61.32 34.21 -51.79
CA ALA A 593 61.83 33.01 -51.14
C ALA A 593 60.69 32.19 -50.50
N PHE A 594 59.76 32.86 -49.81
CA PHE A 594 58.60 32.24 -49.18
C PHE A 594 57.62 31.60 -50.19
N LEU A 595 57.50 32.18 -51.39
CA LEU A 595 56.73 31.59 -52.50
C LEU A 595 57.39 30.33 -53.08
N LYS A 596 58.73 30.34 -53.19
CA LYS A 596 59.54 29.23 -53.71
C LYS A 596 59.60 28.05 -52.75
N GLU A 597 59.65 28.31 -51.44
CA GLU A 597 59.60 27.27 -50.40
C GLU A 597 58.28 26.47 -50.47
N GLY A 598 57.19 27.18 -50.79
CA GLY A 598 55.85 26.60 -50.97
C GLY A 598 55.23 26.10 -49.66
N PHE A 599 53.96 25.73 -49.73
CA PHE A 599 53.22 25.20 -48.58
C PHE A 599 53.29 23.66 -48.52
N LYS A 600 53.59 23.09 -47.34
CA LYS A 600 53.76 21.63 -47.12
C LYS A 600 52.88 21.03 -46.01
N GLY A 601 51.96 21.80 -45.43
CA GLY A 601 51.08 21.30 -44.37
C GLY A 601 49.79 20.67 -44.91
N GLU A 602 49.11 19.83 -44.11
CA GLU A 602 47.77 19.32 -44.48
C GLU A 602 46.64 19.94 -43.66
N LYS A 603 46.96 20.50 -42.49
CA LYS A 603 45.98 21.08 -41.56
C LYS A 603 45.51 22.46 -42.01
N LEU A 604 44.22 22.74 -41.80
CA LEU A 604 43.56 24.01 -42.12
C LEU A 604 44.25 25.23 -41.48
N GLU A 605 44.65 25.13 -40.22
CA GLU A 605 45.36 26.19 -39.49
C GLU A 605 46.63 26.61 -40.24
N ASN A 606 47.47 25.64 -40.61
CA ASN A 606 48.71 25.90 -41.33
C ASN A 606 48.47 26.53 -42.72
N ILE A 607 47.41 26.13 -43.43
CA ILE A 607 47.04 26.72 -44.74
C ILE A 607 46.62 28.18 -44.54
N THR A 608 45.83 28.43 -43.50
CA THR A 608 45.30 29.76 -43.19
C THR A 608 46.42 30.72 -42.76
N ASP A 609 47.35 30.24 -41.94
CA ASP A 609 48.53 31.02 -41.52
C ASP A 609 49.44 31.35 -42.70
N TYR A 610 49.66 30.40 -43.62
CA TYR A 610 50.42 30.65 -44.84
C TYR A 610 49.74 31.71 -45.72
N ASN A 611 48.42 31.61 -45.91
CA ASN A 611 47.63 32.60 -46.66
C ASN A 611 47.70 33.99 -46.01
N ASN A 612 47.53 34.08 -44.69
CA ASN A 612 47.60 35.32 -43.94
C ASN A 612 48.99 35.96 -44.05
N ARG A 613 50.07 35.16 -43.96
CA ARG A 613 51.43 35.66 -44.09
C ARG A 613 51.72 36.20 -45.49
N LEU A 614 51.21 35.53 -46.55
CA LEU A 614 51.30 36.05 -47.92
C LEU A 614 50.59 37.41 -48.05
N GLU A 615 49.35 37.51 -47.57
CA GLU A 615 48.57 38.76 -47.65
C GLU A 615 49.25 39.90 -46.88
N VAL A 616 49.75 39.64 -45.67
CA VAL A 616 50.43 40.65 -44.84
C VAL A 616 51.71 41.13 -45.50
N LEU A 617 52.57 40.20 -45.98
CA LEU A 617 53.83 40.58 -46.63
C LEU A 617 53.58 41.38 -47.93
N MET A 618 52.65 40.93 -48.78
CA MET A 618 52.29 41.68 -49.99
C MET A 618 51.83 43.09 -49.67
N LYS A 619 50.94 43.23 -48.67
CA LYS A 619 50.39 44.53 -48.27
C LYS A 619 51.45 45.45 -47.65
N GLN A 620 52.30 44.93 -46.78
CA GLN A 620 53.39 45.72 -46.16
C GLN A 620 54.35 46.28 -47.20
N ILE A 621 54.72 45.47 -48.20
CA ILE A 621 55.60 45.91 -49.28
C ILE A 621 54.88 46.94 -50.16
N GLU A 622 53.62 46.69 -50.52
CA GLU A 622 52.82 47.61 -51.33
C GLU A 622 52.63 48.97 -50.66
N ASP A 623 52.21 48.98 -49.39
CA ASP A 623 52.02 50.19 -48.59
C ASP A 623 53.36 50.94 -48.43
N GLY A 624 54.46 50.21 -48.22
CA GLY A 624 55.80 50.80 -48.12
C GLY A 624 56.26 51.50 -49.39
N PHE A 625 56.03 50.89 -50.57
CA PHE A 625 56.31 51.55 -51.85
C PHE A 625 55.39 52.75 -52.08
N ASN A 626 54.10 52.62 -51.77
CA ASN A 626 53.13 53.71 -51.89
C ASN A 626 53.50 54.90 -51.00
N GLU A 627 54.06 54.66 -49.82
CA GLU A 627 54.52 55.74 -48.92
C GLU A 627 55.69 56.53 -49.52
N ILE A 628 56.65 55.84 -50.17
CA ILE A 628 57.73 56.51 -50.91
C ILE A 628 57.13 57.37 -52.04
N CYS A 629 56.22 56.79 -52.82
CA CYS A 629 55.64 57.45 -53.99
C CYS A 629 54.68 58.60 -53.65
N THR A 630 54.00 58.55 -52.50
CA THR A 630 53.16 59.67 -52.03
C THR A 630 54.01 60.80 -51.45
N SER A 631 55.11 60.46 -50.78
CA SER A 631 56.03 61.44 -50.19
C SER A 631 56.89 62.17 -51.23
N GLU A 632 57.34 61.47 -52.28
CA GLU A 632 58.11 62.06 -53.38
C GLU A 632 57.72 61.42 -54.72
N LYS A 633 56.72 62.03 -55.38
CA LYS A 633 56.12 61.50 -56.63
C LYS A 633 57.12 61.31 -57.76
N ASN A 634 58.16 62.14 -57.81
CA ASN A 634 59.16 62.12 -58.88
C ASN A 634 60.01 60.85 -58.89
N LEU A 635 60.08 60.13 -57.76
CA LEU A 635 60.85 58.88 -57.66
C LEU A 635 60.13 57.66 -58.24
N CYS A 636 58.80 57.74 -58.46
CA CYS A 636 57.98 56.60 -58.88
C CYS A 636 57.41 56.71 -60.30
N GLY A 637 57.84 57.70 -61.09
CA GLY A 637 57.29 58.04 -62.40
C GLY A 637 57.58 57.07 -63.56
N CYS A 638 57.99 55.83 -63.31
CA CYS A 638 58.38 54.88 -64.37
C CYS A 638 57.22 54.11 -65.01
N TYR A 639 55.97 54.45 -64.70
CA TYR A 639 54.76 53.74 -65.16
C TYR A 639 53.92 54.53 -66.16
N SER A 640 54.45 55.61 -66.74
CA SER A 640 53.82 56.33 -67.85
C SER A 640 54.43 55.88 -69.18
N GLY A 641 53.95 54.74 -69.65
CA GLY A 641 54.21 54.17 -70.98
C GLY A 641 53.04 53.32 -71.40
#